data_AF-K1JAV9-F1
#
_entry.id   AF-K1JAV9-F1
#
_cell.length_a   1.000
_cell.length_b   1.000
_cell.length_c   1.000
_cell.angle_alpha   90.00
_cell.angle_beta   90.00
_cell.angle_gamma   90.00
#
_symmetry.space_group_name_H-M   'P 1'
#
loop_
_entity.id
_entity.type
_entity.pdbx_description
1 polymer ?
#
loop_
_entity_poly.entity_id
_entity_poly.type
_entity_poly.pdbx_seq_one_letter_code
_entity_poly.pdbx_strand_id
1 'polypeptide(L)'
;MTTCTTRLACLIGAALASGPLLAAVQPPTPLVFDTTRPQNDLQGSLQAGVQFAQSQILPAHPREGDNQPRLTALRKSLLLVRPLQTGNEAPLALEARDGAGKLLGSLTLEPPSRLPKTAYYLEGTPEEGVDFTPGPGTSTVINSSSELARLSDPSGAFLLGKLQPHALVTIQTADGRWVRDIFLPRDASLEGKMVRLSSNAGYNSTVYFSGRQVTLSRGQSQQFKFVRGQWIRDGELENNGITYASDAWSAVLPAEWIMPGLTLRLSQGDLSGELSDLKVGAPGELLIHTIDIGMLTSPRDQFAFAKDKEAQREYFQTIPASRLVVSQYAPLALPEVMLPDGTLLTDFDPSEGGWHTGTMRQRIGKELVSLGIDNANYGINSTAGEGENSHPYVVAQLAAHNSRGKYANGVQVHGGSGGGGIVTLDASLGNEFSHEVGHNYGLGHYVGGFAGSVHRSADQINATWGWDGDKNRFIPNFFASRSGQSACLDGQCQAPFDGRKFGFDAMAGGEPLSGFNRFTLYTPNSAAIIQRFLESKAVFDASSPTGFSKWNESQAKMEPYRHRVTLAEQITAPVSDLGEVRLAALLAEYDLVKVAMWDGNWTRNIQLPAASAVNRGRIVSIDHNAGYNSTLFINGQQITVSRGFKKSYTSDGSRWNEGAPADLAVDRKPAAFGVPVTTLVGYYDPQGQLPSYLYPALHGAYGFAYGDDGERLGNSDCQLQVETRDGLLRFKLANHRLSASVMNKFHVNVPTASEPRSASVLCRNQSQAEAQIASAPAGLGYTVNGMPLATR
;
A
#
# COMPACT_ATOMS: atom_id res chain seq x y z
N MET A 1 -2.58 34.44 -100.90
CA MET A 1 -2.95 35.71 -100.25
C MET A 1 -2.59 35.60 -98.78
N THR A 2 -1.59 36.39 -98.35
CA THR A 2 -1.48 37.12 -97.06
C THR A 2 -2.32 36.61 -95.88
N THR A 3 -1.81 36.32 -94.68
CA THR A 3 -0.72 36.98 -93.92
C THR A 3 -0.17 36.07 -92.79
N CYS A 4 1.08 36.36 -92.43
CA CYS A 4 1.89 35.81 -91.36
C CYS A 4 1.46 36.31 -89.95
N THR A 5 1.52 35.48 -88.89
CA THR A 5 2.04 35.94 -87.58
C THR A 5 2.37 34.80 -86.59
N THR A 6 3.59 34.96 -86.09
CA THR A 6 4.43 34.38 -85.04
C THR A 6 3.81 34.07 -83.67
N ARG A 7 4.38 33.07 -82.99
CA ARG A 7 4.17 32.70 -81.57
C ARG A 7 4.56 33.83 -80.60
N LEU A 8 3.79 33.99 -79.52
CA LEU A 8 4.27 34.55 -78.25
C LEU A 8 3.62 33.78 -77.09
N ALA A 9 4.46 33.17 -76.24
CA ALA A 9 4.06 32.52 -75.00
C ALA A 9 4.02 33.58 -73.88
N CYS A 10 2.87 33.75 -73.23
CA CYS A 10 2.73 34.61 -72.05
C CYS A 10 3.23 33.88 -70.80
N LEU A 11 4.26 34.44 -70.17
CA LEU A 11 4.60 34.22 -68.77
C LEU A 11 3.55 34.93 -67.89
N ILE A 12 2.81 34.16 -67.08
CA ILE A 12 2.08 34.70 -65.94
C ILE A 12 2.98 34.50 -64.71
N GLY A 13 3.56 35.58 -64.22
CA GLY A 13 4.25 35.61 -62.94
C GLY A 13 3.24 35.55 -61.80
N ALA A 14 3.17 34.41 -61.11
CA ALA A 14 2.51 34.31 -59.82
C ALA A 14 3.44 34.89 -58.75
N ALA A 15 3.14 36.12 -58.30
CA ALA A 15 3.76 36.69 -57.11
C ALA A 15 3.24 35.93 -55.87
N LEU A 16 4.01 34.93 -55.42
CA LEU A 16 3.86 34.32 -54.10
C LEU A 16 4.31 35.34 -53.05
N ALA A 17 3.37 36.16 -52.57
CA ALA A 17 3.53 36.90 -51.33
C ALA A 17 3.58 35.90 -50.16
N SER A 18 4.76 35.37 -49.90
CA SER A 18 5.10 34.60 -48.70
C SER A 18 5.40 35.59 -47.58
N GLY A 19 4.35 36.19 -47.04
CA GLY A 19 4.42 36.79 -45.71
C GLY A 19 4.58 35.67 -44.66
N PRO A 20 5.35 35.87 -43.58
CA PRO A 20 5.41 34.90 -42.50
C PRO A 20 4.01 34.83 -41.86
N LEU A 21 3.32 33.70 -42.01
CA LEU A 21 2.23 33.34 -41.11
C LEU A 21 2.86 33.18 -39.73
N LEU A 22 2.89 34.27 -38.94
CA LEU A 22 3.07 34.20 -37.50
C LEU A 22 1.93 33.32 -36.99
N ALA A 23 2.24 32.07 -36.64
CA ALA A 23 1.30 31.24 -35.89
C ALA A 23 0.97 32.02 -34.62
N ALA A 24 -0.26 32.50 -34.50
CA ALA A 24 -0.70 33.24 -33.32
C ALA A 24 -0.50 32.34 -32.09
N VAL A 25 0.13 32.89 -31.05
CA VAL A 25 0.16 32.25 -29.73
C VAL A 25 -1.29 32.12 -29.29
N GLN A 26 -1.75 30.89 -29.06
CA GLN A 26 -3.13 30.64 -28.67
C GLN A 26 -3.18 30.21 -27.20
N PRO A 27 -4.13 30.74 -26.42
CA PRO A 27 -4.36 30.28 -25.07
C PRO A 27 -4.79 28.81 -25.09
N PRO A 28 -4.54 28.06 -24.00
CA PRO A 28 -5.00 26.68 -23.88
C PRO A 28 -6.51 26.59 -24.11
N THR A 29 -6.94 25.71 -25.02
CA THR A 29 -8.36 25.48 -25.28
C THR A 29 -9.01 24.83 -24.05
N PRO A 30 -10.16 25.33 -23.55
CA PRO A 30 -10.87 24.67 -22.46
C PRO A 30 -11.30 23.25 -22.84
N LEU A 31 -10.95 22.27 -22.00
CA LEU A 31 -11.25 20.85 -22.17
C LEU A 31 -11.92 20.32 -20.89
N VAL A 32 -13.23 20.12 -20.96
CA VAL A 32 -14.03 19.64 -19.82
C VAL A 32 -14.10 18.12 -19.88
N PHE A 33 -13.72 17.44 -18.78
CA PHE A 33 -13.75 15.97 -18.70
C PHE A 33 -15.16 15.41 -18.49
N ASP A 34 -15.85 15.86 -17.45
CA ASP A 34 -17.20 15.47 -17.14
C ASP A 34 -18.20 16.46 -17.74
N THR A 35 -18.61 16.16 -18.98
CA THR A 35 -19.68 16.87 -19.68
C THR A 35 -21.05 16.22 -19.47
N THR A 36 -21.15 15.23 -18.57
CA THR A 36 -22.42 14.54 -18.33
C THR A 36 -23.39 15.47 -17.59
N ARG A 37 -24.70 15.28 -17.84
CA ARG A 37 -25.73 16.01 -17.09
C ARG A 37 -25.81 15.43 -15.66
N PRO A 38 -25.66 16.26 -14.61
CA PRO A 38 -25.77 15.76 -13.24
C PRO A 38 -27.17 15.20 -12.96
N GLN A 39 -27.23 14.13 -12.17
CA GLN A 39 -28.48 13.63 -11.59
C GLN A 39 -28.76 14.37 -10.28
N ASN A 40 -30.03 14.56 -9.93
CA ASN A 40 -30.36 15.26 -8.69
C ASN A 40 -30.17 14.34 -7.49
N ASP A 41 -29.36 14.78 -6.52
CA ASP A 41 -29.13 14.10 -5.25
C ASP A 41 -29.87 14.76 -4.07
N LEU A 42 -30.48 15.93 -4.29
CA LEU A 42 -31.07 16.73 -3.21
C LEU A 42 -32.59 16.55 -3.10
N GLN A 43 -33.08 16.60 -1.87
CA GLN A 43 -34.51 16.75 -1.56
C GLN A 43 -34.80 18.23 -1.28
N GLY A 44 -35.53 18.90 -2.18
CA GLY A 44 -35.91 20.31 -2.02
C GLY A 44 -36.14 21.05 -3.34
N SER A 45 -36.18 22.39 -3.28
CA SER A 45 -36.35 23.26 -4.45
C SER A 45 -35.04 23.44 -5.24
N LEU A 46 -33.89 23.35 -4.57
CA LEU A 46 -32.59 23.26 -5.24
C LEU A 46 -32.39 21.83 -5.73
N GLN A 47 -32.09 21.67 -7.03
CA GLN A 47 -31.72 20.38 -7.60
C GLN A 47 -30.27 20.41 -8.02
N ALA A 48 -29.45 19.49 -7.53
CA ALA A 48 -28.04 19.45 -7.86
C ALA A 48 -27.51 18.01 -7.79
N GLY A 49 -26.52 17.71 -8.64
CA GLY A 49 -25.67 16.55 -8.45
C GLY A 49 -24.59 16.85 -7.42
N VAL A 50 -24.32 15.89 -6.55
CA VAL A 50 -23.36 16.00 -5.46
C VAL A 50 -22.32 14.89 -5.58
N GLN A 51 -21.05 15.29 -5.55
CA GLN A 51 -19.92 14.38 -5.50
C GLN A 51 -18.99 14.79 -4.37
N PHE A 52 -18.19 13.85 -3.91
CA PHE A 52 -17.15 14.05 -2.92
C PHE A 52 -15.80 13.65 -3.50
N ALA A 53 -14.68 14.13 -2.94
CA ALA A 53 -13.36 13.62 -3.29
C ALA A 53 -12.51 13.37 -2.03
N GLN A 54 -12.04 12.13 -1.89
CA GLN A 54 -11.11 11.71 -0.83
C GLN A 54 -9.85 11.12 -1.44
N SER A 55 -9.76 9.79 -1.64
CA SER A 55 -8.69 9.23 -2.47
C SER A 55 -8.96 9.43 -3.97
N GLN A 56 -10.25 9.52 -4.30
CA GLN A 56 -10.78 9.75 -5.63
C GLN A 56 -12.12 10.47 -5.53
N ILE A 57 -12.60 11.01 -6.65
CA ILE A 57 -13.96 11.53 -6.76
C ILE A 57 -14.94 10.35 -6.66
N LEU A 58 -15.95 10.48 -5.83
CA LEU A 58 -17.00 9.50 -5.60
C LEU A 58 -18.37 10.20 -5.56
N PRO A 59 -19.41 9.60 -6.16
CA PRO A 59 -20.74 10.19 -6.18
C PRO A 59 -21.43 10.09 -4.81
N ALA A 60 -22.36 10.99 -4.50
CA ALA A 60 -23.26 10.82 -3.36
C ALA A 60 -24.12 9.54 -3.52
N HIS A 61 -24.65 9.33 -4.73
CA HIS A 61 -25.36 8.12 -5.13
C HIS A 61 -24.70 7.47 -6.36
N PRO A 62 -24.07 6.29 -6.22
CA PRO A 62 -23.47 5.60 -7.36
C PRO A 62 -24.54 5.15 -8.37
N ARG A 63 -24.16 5.13 -9.65
CA ARG A 63 -25.02 4.62 -10.72
C ARG A 63 -25.24 3.12 -10.55
N GLU A 64 -26.35 2.61 -11.09
CA GLU A 64 -26.59 1.17 -11.12
C GLU A 64 -25.44 0.45 -11.84
N GLY A 65 -24.92 -0.61 -11.20
CA GLY A 65 -23.78 -1.38 -11.72
C GLY A 65 -22.41 -0.73 -11.54
N ASP A 66 -22.31 0.48 -10.97
CA ASP A 66 -21.03 1.14 -10.71
C ASP A 66 -20.53 0.84 -9.28
N ASN A 67 -19.39 0.16 -9.16
CA ASN A 67 -18.78 -0.16 -7.87
C ASN A 67 -17.79 0.94 -7.47
N GLN A 68 -18.29 1.94 -6.74
CA GLN A 68 -17.52 3.08 -6.24
C GLN A 68 -17.29 2.97 -4.73
N PRO A 69 -16.18 3.50 -4.18
CA PRO A 69 -16.03 3.66 -2.75
C PRO A 69 -17.08 4.66 -2.21
N ARG A 70 -17.37 4.57 -0.91
CA ARG A 70 -18.16 5.54 -0.14
C ARG A 70 -17.25 6.53 0.61
N LEU A 71 -17.82 7.49 1.33
CA LEU A 71 -17.03 8.37 2.21
C LEU A 71 -16.36 7.55 3.33
N THR A 72 -15.07 7.73 3.53
CA THR A 72 -14.31 7.20 4.68
C THR A 72 -14.41 8.21 5.83
N ALA A 73 -14.80 7.77 7.03
CA ALA A 73 -14.91 8.66 8.18
C ALA A 73 -13.56 9.29 8.55
N LEU A 74 -13.61 10.47 9.17
CA LEU A 74 -12.43 11.19 9.69
C LEU A 74 -11.35 11.40 8.62
N ARG A 75 -11.78 11.70 7.39
CA ARG A 75 -10.90 12.12 6.29
C ARG A 75 -11.53 13.31 5.58
N LYS A 76 -10.73 14.38 5.49
CA LYS A 76 -11.06 15.61 4.75
C LYS A 76 -11.59 15.26 3.37
N SER A 77 -12.66 15.93 2.94
CA SER A 77 -13.35 15.62 1.70
C SER A 77 -13.65 16.89 0.91
N LEU A 78 -13.31 16.92 -0.39
CA LEU A 78 -13.79 17.98 -1.28
C LEU A 78 -15.24 17.70 -1.64
N LEU A 79 -16.15 18.64 -1.38
CA LEU A 79 -17.52 18.63 -1.87
C LEU A 79 -17.56 19.29 -3.26
N LEU A 80 -18.23 18.64 -4.21
CA LEU A 80 -18.56 19.18 -5.54
C LEU A 80 -20.07 19.21 -5.70
N VAL A 81 -20.63 20.37 -6.05
CA VAL A 81 -22.07 20.56 -6.28
C VAL A 81 -22.28 21.12 -7.68
N ARG A 82 -23.07 20.41 -8.49
CA ARG A 82 -23.41 20.79 -9.88
C ARG A 82 -24.91 21.09 -9.96
N PRO A 83 -25.35 22.36 -9.83
CA PRO A 83 -26.76 22.72 -9.91
C PRO A 83 -27.38 22.35 -11.27
N LEU A 84 -28.59 21.80 -11.25
CA LEU A 84 -29.34 21.48 -12.48
C LEU A 84 -30.01 22.74 -13.07
N GLN A 85 -30.34 23.72 -12.22
CA GLN A 85 -30.85 25.01 -12.66
C GLN A 85 -29.70 25.89 -13.18
N THR A 86 -29.81 26.36 -14.43
CA THR A 86 -28.78 27.18 -15.08
C THR A 86 -29.03 28.68 -14.86
N GLY A 87 -27.97 29.50 -14.94
CA GLY A 87 -28.06 30.96 -14.90
C GLY A 87 -28.24 31.59 -13.51
N ASN A 88 -28.22 30.80 -12.43
CA ASN A 88 -28.19 31.32 -11.07
C ASN A 88 -26.75 31.61 -10.63
N GLU A 89 -26.41 32.90 -10.54
CA GLU A 89 -25.09 33.37 -10.10
C GLU A 89 -25.00 33.62 -8.58
N ALA A 90 -26.09 33.39 -7.83
CA ALA A 90 -26.07 33.56 -6.39
C ALA A 90 -25.04 32.61 -5.73
N PRO A 91 -24.33 33.05 -4.68
CA PRO A 91 -23.42 32.19 -3.93
C PRO A 91 -24.13 30.93 -3.42
N LEU A 92 -23.48 29.80 -3.59
CA LEU A 92 -23.97 28.53 -3.07
C LEU A 92 -23.43 28.32 -1.65
N ALA A 93 -24.32 28.15 -0.68
CA ALA A 93 -23.97 27.98 0.73
C ALA A 93 -24.33 26.58 1.21
N LEU A 94 -23.61 26.12 2.23
CA LEU A 94 -23.76 24.82 2.88
C LEU A 94 -23.91 25.01 4.38
N GLU A 95 -24.84 24.29 5.01
CA GLU A 95 -24.83 23.96 6.43
C GLU A 95 -24.62 22.45 6.61
N ALA A 96 -23.69 22.06 7.47
CA ALA A 96 -23.44 20.66 7.82
C ALA A 96 -23.95 20.38 9.24
N ARG A 97 -24.63 19.23 9.44
CA ARG A 97 -25.11 18.77 10.74
C ARG A 97 -24.69 17.33 11.01
N ASP A 98 -24.49 17.00 12.28
CA ASP A 98 -24.22 15.62 12.70
C ASP A 98 -25.50 14.76 12.72
N GLY A 99 -25.35 13.47 13.02
CA GLY A 99 -26.47 12.52 13.12
C GLY A 99 -27.46 12.82 14.24
N ALA A 100 -27.15 13.75 15.16
CA ALA A 100 -28.07 14.24 16.18
C ALA A 100 -28.76 15.57 15.77
N GLY A 101 -28.49 16.08 14.56
CA GLY A 101 -29.02 17.33 14.02
C GLY A 101 -28.30 18.59 14.49
N LYS A 102 -27.21 18.46 15.26
CA LYS A 102 -26.42 19.60 15.75
C LYS A 102 -25.63 20.20 14.58
N LEU A 103 -25.66 21.53 14.47
CA LEU A 103 -24.87 22.27 13.49
C LEU A 103 -23.37 22.08 13.76
N LEU A 104 -22.67 21.54 12.76
CA LEU A 104 -21.22 21.41 12.74
C LEU A 104 -20.55 22.68 12.22
N GLY A 105 -21.16 23.33 11.22
CA GLY A 105 -20.73 24.60 10.68
C GLY A 105 -21.40 24.94 9.34
N SER A 106 -20.99 26.07 8.78
CA SER A 106 -21.48 26.56 7.49
C SER A 106 -20.31 26.99 6.60
N LEU A 107 -20.45 26.79 5.29
CA LEU A 107 -19.45 27.15 4.28
C LEU A 107 -20.11 27.85 3.10
N THR A 108 -19.39 28.76 2.45
CA THR A 108 -19.73 29.26 1.11
C THR A 108 -18.87 28.51 0.10
N LEU A 109 -19.48 27.94 -0.92
CA LEU A 109 -18.77 27.20 -1.95
C LEU A 109 -18.08 28.15 -2.93
N GLU A 110 -16.89 27.77 -3.36
CA GLU A 110 -16.15 28.42 -4.42
C GLU A 110 -16.85 28.19 -5.78
N PRO A 111 -16.95 29.22 -6.63
CA PRO A 111 -17.59 29.12 -7.94
C PRO A 111 -16.80 28.23 -8.91
N PRO A 112 -17.41 27.78 -10.02
CA PRO A 112 -16.75 26.89 -10.99
C PRO A 112 -15.43 27.40 -11.57
N SER A 113 -15.25 28.72 -11.66
CA SER A 113 -13.99 29.34 -12.12
C SER A 113 -12.79 29.08 -11.17
N ARG A 114 -13.07 28.72 -9.91
CA ARG A 114 -12.09 28.42 -8.86
C ARG A 114 -12.01 26.94 -8.51
N LEU A 115 -12.59 26.07 -9.33
CA LEU A 115 -12.46 24.63 -9.17
C LEU A 115 -10.96 24.23 -9.12
N PRO A 116 -10.56 23.26 -8.27
CA PRO A 116 -9.18 22.81 -8.19
C PRO A 116 -8.62 22.42 -9.55
N LYS A 117 -7.37 22.83 -9.80
CA LYS A 117 -6.66 22.52 -11.05
C LYS A 117 -6.20 21.06 -11.08
N THR A 118 -5.81 20.57 -12.24
CA THR A 118 -5.26 19.22 -12.39
C THR A 118 -3.79 19.16 -11.98
N ALA A 119 -3.30 17.95 -11.71
CA ALA A 119 -1.89 17.62 -11.52
C ALA A 119 -1.01 17.97 -12.72
N TYR A 120 -1.60 18.21 -13.90
CA TYR A 120 -0.90 18.59 -15.13
C TYR A 120 -0.84 20.11 -15.33
N TYR A 121 -1.59 20.87 -14.52
CA TYR A 121 -1.64 22.31 -14.62
C TYR A 121 -0.30 22.93 -14.21
N LEU A 122 0.28 23.71 -15.09
CA LEU A 122 1.51 24.44 -14.87
C LEU A 122 1.21 25.85 -14.35
N GLU A 123 1.62 26.10 -13.11
CA GLU A 123 1.52 27.43 -12.50
C GLU A 123 2.49 28.42 -13.14
N GLY A 124 2.12 29.71 -13.11
CA GLY A 124 3.00 30.80 -13.52
C GLY A 124 3.27 30.88 -15.02
N THR A 125 2.52 30.16 -15.86
CA THR A 125 2.64 30.23 -17.33
C THR A 125 1.88 31.44 -17.90
N PRO A 126 2.29 31.99 -19.06
CA PRO A 126 1.53 33.06 -19.71
C PRO A 126 0.13 32.58 -20.13
N GLU A 127 -0.90 33.42 -19.95
CA GLU A 127 -2.29 33.07 -20.28
C GLU A 127 -2.49 32.97 -21.79
N GLU A 128 -1.78 33.81 -22.54
CA GLU A 128 -1.75 33.87 -24.00
C GLU A 128 -1.09 32.64 -24.65
N GLY A 129 -0.44 31.77 -23.86
CA GLY A 129 0.35 30.64 -24.34
C GLY A 129 1.85 30.98 -24.45
N VAL A 130 2.64 30.05 -24.99
CA VAL A 130 4.09 30.26 -25.20
C VAL A 130 4.41 30.20 -26.68
N ASP A 131 5.03 31.26 -27.19
CA ASP A 131 5.57 31.29 -28.54
C ASP A 131 6.84 30.45 -28.62
N PHE A 132 6.84 29.34 -29.36
CA PHE A 132 8.04 28.51 -29.57
C PHE A 132 8.89 28.96 -30.76
N THR A 133 8.86 30.24 -31.13
CA THR A 133 9.86 30.83 -32.01
C THR A 133 11.11 31.28 -31.22
N PRO A 134 12.32 31.03 -31.74
CA PRO A 134 13.54 31.55 -31.14
C PRO A 134 13.53 33.07 -31.13
N GLY A 135 13.87 33.67 -29.99
CA GLY A 135 14.11 35.10 -29.90
C GLY A 135 15.31 35.54 -30.75
N PRO A 136 15.53 36.85 -30.90
CA PRO A 136 16.68 37.38 -31.62
C PRO A 136 17.99 36.87 -31.01
N GLY A 137 18.89 36.32 -31.84
CA GLY A 137 20.18 35.81 -31.42
C GLY A 137 20.71 34.69 -32.32
N THR A 138 21.89 34.18 -31.99
CA THR A 138 22.53 33.08 -32.73
C THR A 138 22.01 31.72 -32.25
N SER A 139 22.12 30.69 -33.08
CA SER A 139 21.84 29.31 -32.72
C SER A 139 23.12 28.46 -32.77
N THR A 140 23.15 27.37 -32.00
CA THR A 140 24.24 26.39 -32.04
C THR A 140 23.68 24.97 -32.03
N VAL A 141 24.52 24.01 -32.42
CA VAL A 141 24.19 22.57 -32.42
C VAL A 141 25.11 21.81 -31.48
N ILE A 142 24.58 20.80 -30.79
CA ILE A 142 25.30 19.78 -30.01
C ILE A 142 25.01 18.43 -30.67
N ASN A 143 26.02 17.83 -31.31
CA ASN A 143 25.85 16.58 -32.07
C ASN A 143 27.09 15.67 -32.08
N SER A 144 28.09 15.96 -31.25
CA SER A 144 29.28 15.13 -31.05
C SER A 144 29.13 14.26 -29.80
N SER A 145 29.69 13.04 -29.81
CA SER A 145 29.60 12.12 -28.66
C SER A 145 30.21 12.71 -27.39
N SER A 146 31.29 13.49 -27.52
CA SER A 146 31.96 14.15 -26.40
C SER A 146 31.10 15.23 -25.73
N GLU A 147 30.34 16.00 -26.50
CA GLU A 147 29.47 17.04 -25.96
C GLU A 147 28.15 16.45 -25.44
N LEU A 148 27.59 15.45 -26.14
CA LEU A 148 26.38 14.76 -25.69
C LEU A 148 26.57 14.09 -24.33
N ALA A 149 27.72 13.45 -24.09
CA ALA A 149 28.03 12.84 -22.80
C ALA A 149 27.94 13.85 -21.64
N ARG A 150 28.29 15.12 -21.88
CA ARG A 150 28.25 16.20 -20.87
C ARG A 150 26.84 16.68 -20.54
N LEU A 151 25.82 16.30 -21.31
CA LEU A 151 24.42 16.63 -21.03
C LEU A 151 23.82 15.78 -19.90
N SER A 152 24.51 14.71 -19.48
CA SER A 152 24.10 13.85 -18.37
C SER A 152 24.40 14.45 -16.99
N ASP A 153 25.07 15.61 -16.93
CA ASP A 153 25.30 16.37 -15.70
C ASP A 153 23.97 16.93 -15.16
N PRO A 154 23.51 16.53 -13.96
CA PRO A 154 22.25 17.01 -13.37
C PRO A 154 22.17 18.52 -13.17
N SER A 155 23.30 19.22 -13.06
CA SER A 155 23.33 20.69 -12.97
C SER A 155 23.02 21.38 -14.30
N GLY A 156 23.16 20.67 -15.43
CA GLY A 156 23.03 21.23 -16.77
C GLY A 156 24.10 22.27 -17.11
N ALA A 157 25.22 22.34 -16.39
CA ALA A 157 26.21 23.40 -16.51
C ALA A 157 26.78 23.54 -17.93
N PHE A 158 27.04 22.42 -18.61
CA PHE A 158 27.50 22.46 -20.00
C PHE A 158 26.46 23.09 -20.95
N LEU A 159 25.19 22.69 -20.81
CA LEU A 159 24.11 23.22 -21.63
C LEU A 159 23.83 24.70 -21.30
N LEU A 160 23.96 25.10 -20.03
CA LEU A 160 23.85 26.50 -19.61
C LEU A 160 24.89 27.37 -20.32
N GLY A 161 26.15 26.95 -20.36
CA GLY A 161 27.21 27.66 -21.06
C GLY A 161 26.96 27.81 -22.56
N LYS A 162 26.26 26.85 -23.18
CA LYS A 162 25.82 26.94 -24.59
C LYS A 162 24.60 27.86 -24.75
N LEU A 163 23.69 27.91 -23.78
CA LEU A 163 22.49 28.74 -23.85
C LEU A 163 22.74 30.23 -23.56
N GLN A 164 23.77 30.58 -22.80
CA GLN A 164 24.09 31.97 -22.51
C GLN A 164 24.31 32.83 -23.79
N PRO A 165 25.20 32.44 -24.73
CA PRO A 165 25.44 33.22 -25.95
C PRO A 165 24.41 33.00 -27.06
N HIS A 166 23.61 31.93 -27.01
CA HIS A 166 22.73 31.52 -28.11
C HIS A 166 21.25 31.64 -27.73
N ALA A 167 20.39 32.07 -28.66
CA ALA A 167 18.94 32.07 -28.46
C ALA A 167 18.34 30.64 -28.55
N LEU A 168 18.98 29.76 -29.33
CA LEU A 168 18.56 28.38 -29.53
C LEU A 168 19.76 27.42 -29.50
N VAL A 169 19.66 26.36 -28.70
CA VAL A 169 20.56 25.20 -28.77
C VAL A 169 19.81 24.00 -29.37
N THR A 170 20.33 23.43 -30.45
CA THR A 170 19.78 22.21 -31.06
C THR A 170 20.62 21.00 -30.66
N ILE A 171 20.01 19.99 -30.04
CA ILE A 171 20.66 18.75 -29.61
C ILE A 171 20.23 17.62 -30.54
N GLN A 172 21.19 16.90 -31.12
CA GLN A 172 20.94 15.82 -32.07
C GLN A 172 21.59 14.52 -31.58
N THR A 173 20.78 13.52 -31.25
CA THR A 173 21.25 12.17 -30.92
C THR A 173 21.11 11.25 -32.14
N ALA A 174 22.01 10.29 -32.28
CA ALA A 174 21.96 9.24 -33.30
C ALA A 174 22.69 7.98 -32.83
N ASP A 175 22.59 6.90 -33.60
CA ASP A 175 23.39 5.69 -33.36
C ASP A 175 24.90 6.05 -33.35
N GLY A 176 25.62 5.61 -32.30
CA GLY A 176 27.03 5.97 -32.06
C GLY A 176 27.28 7.34 -31.41
N ARG A 177 26.24 8.18 -31.26
CA ARG A 177 26.31 9.50 -30.58
C ARG A 177 25.02 9.76 -29.79
N TRP A 178 24.97 9.22 -28.58
CA TRP A 178 23.78 9.22 -27.73
C TRP A 178 24.15 9.41 -26.26
N VAL A 179 23.20 9.93 -25.49
CA VAL A 179 23.26 10.00 -24.03
C VAL A 179 21.88 9.62 -23.47
N ARG A 180 21.87 8.90 -22.35
CA ARG A 180 20.61 8.47 -21.71
C ARG A 180 19.83 9.64 -21.15
N ASP A 181 20.49 10.48 -20.37
CA ASP A 181 19.84 11.54 -19.60
C ASP A 181 20.32 12.91 -20.10
N ILE A 182 19.37 13.82 -20.30
CA ILE A 182 19.64 15.20 -20.73
C ILE A 182 18.98 16.15 -19.74
N PHE A 183 19.78 16.94 -19.02
CA PHE A 183 19.26 17.88 -18.01
C PHE A 183 19.23 19.31 -18.55
N LEU A 184 18.03 19.91 -18.58
CA LEU A 184 17.87 21.32 -18.92
C LEU A 184 18.16 22.19 -17.68
N PRO A 185 19.10 23.15 -17.76
CA PRO A 185 19.52 23.95 -16.61
C PRO A 185 18.42 24.90 -16.15
N ARG A 186 18.40 25.27 -14.87
CA ARG A 186 17.52 26.34 -14.36
C ARG A 186 18.37 27.53 -13.94
N ASP A 187 18.25 28.63 -14.66
CA ASP A 187 18.93 29.89 -14.37
C ASP A 187 18.07 31.04 -14.87
N ALA A 188 17.95 32.12 -14.10
CA ALA A 188 17.10 33.26 -14.46
C ALA A 188 17.56 33.97 -15.75
N SER A 189 18.84 33.87 -16.11
CA SER A 189 19.39 34.40 -17.36
C SER A 189 18.89 33.69 -18.62
N LEU A 190 18.17 32.57 -18.46
CA LEU A 190 17.64 31.78 -19.57
C LEU A 190 16.31 32.29 -20.10
N GLU A 191 15.75 33.38 -19.58
CA GLU A 191 14.45 33.89 -20.04
C GLU A 191 14.40 34.05 -21.57
N GLY A 192 13.40 33.42 -22.20
CA GLY A 192 13.19 33.40 -23.64
C GLY A 192 14.08 32.44 -24.43
N LYS A 193 15.08 31.80 -23.82
CA LYS A 193 15.99 30.86 -24.47
C LYS A 193 15.28 29.55 -24.84
N MET A 194 15.77 28.90 -25.88
CA MET A 194 15.18 27.67 -26.40
C MET A 194 16.16 26.51 -26.52
N VAL A 195 15.64 25.30 -26.32
CA VAL A 195 16.31 24.04 -26.66
C VAL A 195 15.43 23.25 -27.60
N ARG A 196 15.99 22.77 -28.71
CA ARG A 196 15.34 21.82 -29.61
C ARG A 196 16.11 20.51 -29.61
N LEU A 197 15.43 19.40 -29.40
CA LEU A 197 16.02 18.07 -29.44
C LEU A 197 15.43 17.28 -30.60
N SER A 198 16.26 16.49 -31.27
CA SER A 198 15.84 15.53 -32.29
C SER A 198 16.64 14.24 -32.12
N SER A 199 15.96 13.09 -32.11
CA SER A 199 16.62 11.79 -31.94
C SER A 199 16.50 10.94 -33.19
N ASN A 200 17.64 10.47 -33.70
CA ASN A 200 17.75 9.36 -34.64
C ASN A 200 18.41 8.13 -33.99
N ALA A 201 18.62 8.15 -32.67
CA ALA A 201 19.24 7.05 -31.94
C ALA A 201 18.24 5.90 -31.75
N GLY A 202 18.72 4.66 -31.81
CA GLY A 202 17.94 3.47 -31.50
C GLY A 202 17.53 3.37 -30.02
N TYR A 203 18.33 3.97 -29.12
CA TYR A 203 18.01 4.07 -27.70
C TYR A 203 17.23 5.36 -27.38
N ASN A 204 16.27 5.26 -26.47
CA ASN A 204 15.54 6.41 -25.95
C ASN A 204 16.44 7.27 -25.05
N SER A 205 16.21 8.58 -25.03
CA SER A 205 16.77 9.49 -24.03
C SER A 205 15.67 10.02 -23.12
N THR A 206 15.97 10.30 -21.86
CA THR A 206 15.10 11.03 -20.94
C THR A 206 15.57 12.46 -20.82
N VAL A 207 14.68 13.41 -21.12
CA VAL A 207 14.95 14.84 -20.94
C VAL A 207 14.33 15.29 -19.62
N TYR A 208 15.15 15.80 -18.70
CA TYR A 208 14.73 16.34 -17.40
C TYR A 208 14.68 17.87 -17.47
N PHE A 209 13.53 18.45 -17.12
CA PHE A 209 13.30 19.89 -17.22
C PHE A 209 12.29 20.33 -16.19
N SER A 210 12.60 21.38 -15.42
CA SER A 210 11.64 21.97 -14.46
C SER A 210 10.91 20.97 -13.54
N GLY A 211 11.59 19.87 -13.17
CA GLY A 211 11.07 18.86 -12.22
C GLY A 211 10.17 17.83 -12.89
N ARG A 212 10.05 17.92 -14.21
CA ARG A 212 9.31 17.06 -15.10
C ARG A 212 10.30 16.33 -16.02
N GLN A 213 9.81 15.30 -16.70
CA GLN A 213 10.61 14.54 -17.65
C GLN A 213 9.79 14.15 -18.88
N VAL A 214 10.47 13.93 -20.00
CA VAL A 214 9.87 13.38 -21.21
C VAL A 214 10.84 12.44 -21.91
N THR A 215 10.32 11.33 -22.42
CA THR A 215 11.09 10.40 -23.24
C THR A 215 11.20 10.92 -24.67
N LEU A 216 12.41 10.92 -25.21
CA LEU A 216 12.72 11.23 -26.60
C LEU A 216 13.15 9.93 -27.31
N SER A 217 12.25 9.40 -28.14
CA SER A 217 12.47 8.18 -28.92
C SER A 217 12.95 8.48 -30.34
N ARG A 218 13.40 7.44 -31.05
CA ARG A 218 13.83 7.56 -32.45
C ARG A 218 12.76 8.22 -33.34
N GLY A 219 13.19 9.13 -34.20
CA GLY A 219 12.34 9.88 -35.11
C GLY A 219 11.57 11.04 -34.46
N GLN A 220 11.64 11.19 -33.14
CA GLN A 220 10.95 12.28 -32.44
C GLN A 220 11.80 13.55 -32.38
N SER A 221 11.10 14.68 -32.37
CA SER A 221 11.67 15.98 -32.02
C SER A 221 10.83 16.63 -30.92
N GLN A 222 11.49 17.35 -30.02
CA GLN A 222 10.88 18.08 -28.92
C GLN A 222 11.48 19.49 -28.88
N GLN A 223 10.71 20.48 -28.47
CA GLN A 223 11.22 21.83 -28.26
C GLN A 223 10.74 22.40 -26.94
N PHE A 224 11.60 23.22 -26.34
CA PHE A 224 11.45 23.77 -25.01
C PHE A 224 11.80 25.24 -25.06
N LYS A 225 11.05 26.05 -24.30
CA LYS A 225 11.34 27.47 -24.11
C LYS A 225 11.31 27.78 -22.62
N PHE A 226 12.31 28.52 -22.15
CA PHE A 226 12.38 28.94 -20.76
C PHE A 226 11.59 30.25 -20.59
N VAL A 227 10.53 30.20 -19.79
CA VAL A 227 9.60 31.31 -19.58
C VAL A 227 9.25 31.39 -18.10
N ARG A 228 9.34 32.59 -17.52
CA ARG A 228 8.99 32.86 -16.11
C ARG A 228 9.65 31.88 -15.14
N GLY A 229 10.93 31.59 -15.35
CA GLY A 229 11.74 30.75 -14.46
C GLY A 229 11.59 29.23 -14.65
N GLN A 230 10.90 28.77 -15.70
CA GLN A 230 10.76 27.34 -15.99
C GLN A 230 10.83 27.00 -17.48
N TRP A 231 11.31 25.80 -17.79
CA TRP A 231 11.19 25.23 -19.13
C TRP A 231 9.75 24.75 -19.38
N ILE A 232 9.15 25.25 -20.45
CA ILE A 232 7.87 24.78 -20.97
C ILE A 232 8.17 23.98 -22.23
N ARG A 233 7.61 22.77 -22.33
CA ARG A 233 7.70 21.95 -23.54
C ARG A 233 6.55 22.31 -24.48
N ASP A 234 6.81 22.27 -25.78
CA ASP A 234 5.77 22.50 -26.77
C ASP A 234 4.62 21.49 -26.65
N GLY A 235 3.39 21.97 -26.80
CA GLY A 235 2.14 21.25 -26.56
C GLY A 235 1.84 20.91 -25.09
N GLU A 236 2.69 21.29 -24.13
CA GLU A 236 2.47 20.96 -22.71
C GLU A 236 1.37 21.83 -22.06
N LEU A 237 1.28 23.10 -22.47
CA LEU A 237 0.27 24.04 -21.98
C LEU A 237 -1.16 23.66 -22.37
N GLU A 238 -1.34 22.79 -23.36
CA GLU A 238 -2.67 22.23 -23.67
C GLU A 238 -3.30 21.56 -22.44
N ASN A 239 -2.49 21.01 -21.53
CA ASN A 239 -2.98 20.40 -20.30
C ASN A 239 -3.53 21.43 -19.29
N ASN A 240 -3.19 22.71 -19.40
CA ASN A 240 -3.76 23.76 -18.54
C ASN A 240 -5.24 24.03 -18.86
N GLY A 241 -5.70 23.68 -20.06
CA GLY A 241 -7.09 23.77 -20.45
C GLY A 241 -8.00 22.69 -19.83
N ILE A 242 -7.41 21.64 -19.26
CA ILE A 242 -8.15 20.50 -18.70
C ILE A 242 -8.80 20.90 -17.37
N THR A 243 -10.12 20.77 -17.30
CA THR A 243 -10.91 20.92 -16.07
C THR A 243 -11.80 19.70 -15.85
N TYR A 244 -12.11 19.39 -14.59
CA TYR A 244 -12.99 18.27 -14.27
C TYR A 244 -14.41 18.51 -14.78
N ALA A 245 -15.03 19.63 -14.40
CA ALA A 245 -16.36 20.05 -14.83
C ALA A 245 -16.37 21.59 -14.99
N SER A 246 -17.30 22.13 -15.78
CA SER A 246 -17.43 23.58 -16.02
C SER A 246 -18.44 24.28 -15.10
N ASP A 247 -19.27 23.53 -14.40
CA ASP A 247 -20.45 23.97 -13.64
C ASP A 247 -20.40 23.53 -12.16
N ALA A 248 -19.29 22.95 -11.71
CA ALA A 248 -19.13 22.45 -10.35
C ALA A 248 -18.67 23.55 -9.38
N TRP A 249 -19.50 23.84 -8.38
CA TRP A 249 -19.13 24.57 -7.18
C TRP A 249 -18.39 23.66 -6.20
N SER A 250 -17.49 24.19 -5.38
CA SER A 250 -16.69 23.35 -4.49
C SER A 250 -16.41 23.93 -3.11
N ALA A 251 -16.31 23.07 -2.09
CA ALA A 251 -15.82 23.44 -0.77
C ALA A 251 -15.09 22.25 -0.13
N VAL A 252 -14.14 22.52 0.75
CA VAL A 252 -13.45 21.47 1.49
C VAL A 252 -14.14 21.26 2.83
N LEU A 253 -14.68 20.06 3.05
CA LEU A 253 -15.27 19.63 4.30
C LEU A 253 -14.17 19.15 5.26
N PRO A 254 -14.12 19.67 6.50
CA PRO A 254 -13.21 19.19 7.55
C PRO A 254 -13.39 17.69 7.83
N ALA A 255 -12.32 17.03 8.23
CA ALA A 255 -12.31 15.58 8.44
C ALA A 255 -13.29 15.14 9.55
N GLU A 256 -13.35 15.94 10.62
CA GLU A 256 -14.22 15.74 11.79
C GLU A 256 -15.71 15.87 11.49
N TRP A 257 -16.09 16.47 10.35
CA TRP A 257 -17.49 16.49 9.90
C TRP A 257 -17.88 15.19 9.21
N ILE A 258 -16.92 14.48 8.62
CA ILE A 258 -17.17 13.26 7.86
C ILE A 258 -17.34 12.10 8.84
N MET A 259 -18.56 11.98 9.36
CA MET A 259 -18.99 10.94 10.29
C MET A 259 -20.36 10.38 9.87
N PRO A 260 -20.68 9.14 10.26
CA PRO A 260 -22.02 8.58 10.04
C PRO A 260 -23.12 9.50 10.56
N GLY A 261 -24.17 9.67 9.74
CA GLY A 261 -25.28 10.57 10.03
C GLY A 261 -25.07 12.03 9.61
N LEU A 262 -23.93 12.37 8.98
CA LEU A 262 -23.73 13.69 8.38
C LEU A 262 -24.88 14.04 7.43
N THR A 263 -25.50 15.20 7.64
CA THR A 263 -26.47 15.79 6.71
C THR A 263 -25.99 17.14 6.21
N LEU A 264 -26.28 17.44 4.94
CA LEU A 264 -25.87 18.65 4.25
C LEU A 264 -27.10 19.39 3.75
N ARG A 265 -27.27 20.65 4.13
CA ARG A 265 -28.28 21.54 3.58
C ARG A 265 -27.61 22.57 2.70
N LEU A 266 -27.95 22.56 1.42
CA LEU A 266 -27.45 23.49 0.42
C LEU A 266 -28.49 24.56 0.12
N SER A 267 -28.05 25.80 -0.09
CA SER A 267 -28.89 26.91 -0.51
C SER A 267 -28.23 27.75 -1.60
N GLN A 268 -29.04 28.26 -2.52
CA GLN A 268 -28.60 29.15 -3.58
C GLN A 268 -29.71 30.16 -3.92
N GLY A 269 -29.58 31.39 -3.40
CA GLY A 269 -30.68 32.35 -3.39
C GLY A 269 -31.86 31.80 -2.58
N ASP A 270 -33.06 31.79 -3.17
CA ASP A 270 -34.29 31.27 -2.54
C ASP A 270 -34.43 29.73 -2.64
N LEU A 271 -33.53 29.07 -3.37
CA LEU A 271 -33.54 27.61 -3.53
C LEU A 271 -32.83 26.95 -2.36
N SER A 272 -33.36 25.82 -1.88
CA SER A 272 -32.67 24.98 -0.89
C SER A 272 -32.94 23.50 -1.12
N GLY A 273 -31.97 22.66 -0.75
CA GLY A 273 -32.07 21.22 -0.87
C GLY A 273 -31.23 20.54 0.21
N GLU A 274 -31.70 19.37 0.66
CA GLU A 274 -31.04 18.59 1.71
C GLU A 274 -30.54 17.25 1.16
N LEU A 275 -29.37 16.83 1.62
CA LEU A 275 -28.79 15.51 1.42
C LEU A 275 -28.56 14.87 2.79
N SER A 276 -29.32 13.83 3.11
CA SER A 276 -29.42 13.26 4.46
C SER A 276 -29.15 11.75 4.56
N ASP A 277 -28.93 11.09 3.43
CA ASP A 277 -28.75 9.63 3.31
C ASP A 277 -27.32 9.20 2.95
N LEU A 278 -26.35 10.11 3.17
CA LEU A 278 -24.92 9.89 2.93
C LEU A 278 -24.40 8.62 3.61
N LYS A 279 -23.69 7.79 2.83
CA LYS A 279 -23.00 6.61 3.34
C LYS A 279 -21.57 6.97 3.74
N VAL A 280 -21.32 6.97 5.05
CA VAL A 280 -19.98 7.14 5.63
C VAL A 280 -19.57 5.84 6.30
N GLY A 281 -18.42 5.31 5.90
CA GLY A 281 -17.81 4.07 6.40
C GLY A 281 -16.86 4.27 7.58
N ALA A 282 -16.10 3.24 7.90
CA ALA A 282 -15.19 3.26 9.04
C ALA A 282 -14.01 4.24 8.83
N PRO A 283 -13.42 4.78 9.90
CA PRO A 283 -12.12 5.44 9.84
C PRO A 283 -11.01 4.37 9.71
N GLY A 284 -10.94 3.70 8.55
CA GLY A 284 -10.00 2.60 8.29
C GLY A 284 -8.55 3.05 8.37
N GLU A 285 -7.66 2.16 8.80
CA GLU A 285 -6.24 2.48 9.02
C GLU A 285 -5.31 1.49 8.37
N LEU A 286 -4.13 1.96 7.98
CA LEU A 286 -3.06 1.16 7.41
C LEU A 286 -1.76 1.43 8.17
N LEU A 287 -1.10 0.37 8.63
CA LEU A 287 0.24 0.42 9.22
C LEU A 287 1.22 -0.33 8.32
N ILE A 288 2.27 0.35 7.84
CA ILE A 288 3.32 -0.27 7.02
C ILE A 288 4.66 -0.13 7.75
N HIS A 289 5.28 -1.25 8.10
CA HIS A 289 6.67 -1.31 8.51
C HIS A 289 7.57 -1.43 7.29
N THR A 290 8.74 -0.81 7.31
CA THR A 290 9.70 -0.84 6.20
C THR A 290 11.07 -1.30 6.69
N ILE A 291 11.64 -2.33 6.06
CA ILE A 291 12.97 -2.86 6.39
C ILE A 291 13.75 -3.24 5.13
N ASP A 292 15.06 -3.02 5.10
CA ASP A 292 15.95 -3.42 4.01
C ASP A 292 16.88 -4.54 4.47
N ILE A 293 16.86 -5.69 3.79
CA ILE A 293 17.44 -6.95 4.27
C ILE A 293 18.53 -7.43 3.31
N GLY A 294 19.75 -7.61 3.83
CA GLY A 294 20.84 -8.30 3.15
C GLY A 294 21.12 -9.66 3.77
N MET A 295 20.94 -10.74 3.01
CA MET A 295 21.11 -12.12 3.47
C MET A 295 22.37 -12.73 2.86
N LEU A 296 23.41 -12.97 3.66
CA LEU A 296 24.75 -13.36 3.20
C LEU A 296 25.37 -12.29 2.27
N THR A 297 24.94 -11.05 2.44
CA THR A 297 25.35 -9.86 1.69
C THR A 297 24.89 -8.61 2.44
N SER A 298 25.33 -7.41 2.04
CA SER A 298 24.83 -6.16 2.62
C SER A 298 23.41 -5.84 2.14
N PRO A 299 22.59 -5.06 2.88
CA PRO A 299 21.33 -4.51 2.38
C PRO A 299 21.52 -3.72 1.08
N ARG A 300 20.46 -3.60 0.28
CA ARG A 300 20.57 -3.03 -1.08
C ARG A 300 20.66 -1.49 -1.08
N ASP A 301 20.14 -0.86 -0.03
CA ASP A 301 20.02 0.59 0.17
C ASP A 301 19.11 1.32 -0.83
N GLN A 302 18.29 0.58 -1.58
CA GLN A 302 17.41 1.10 -2.64
C GLN A 302 15.92 1.06 -2.25
N PHE A 303 15.60 1.41 -1.00
CA PHE A 303 14.21 1.47 -0.49
C PHE A 303 13.71 2.92 -0.45
N ALA A 304 13.37 3.47 -1.61
CA ALA A 304 12.94 4.87 -1.75
C ALA A 304 11.69 5.18 -0.91
N PHE A 305 10.66 4.32 -0.92
CA PHE A 305 9.44 4.54 -0.14
C PHE A 305 9.68 4.62 1.37
N ALA A 306 10.61 3.83 1.91
CA ALA A 306 10.95 3.87 3.33
C ALA A 306 11.56 5.22 3.74
N LYS A 307 12.37 5.84 2.86
CA LYS A 307 13.14 7.05 3.16
C LYS A 307 12.42 8.34 2.77
N ASP A 308 11.51 8.29 1.79
CA ASP A 308 10.85 9.46 1.24
C ASP A 308 9.45 9.67 1.82
N LYS A 309 9.32 10.66 2.72
CA LYS A 309 8.05 11.06 3.33
C LYS A 309 7.02 11.57 2.31
N GLU A 310 7.50 12.18 1.23
CA GLU A 310 6.62 12.65 0.15
C GLU A 310 5.97 11.44 -0.54
N ALA A 311 6.71 10.35 -0.78
CA ALA A 311 6.17 9.13 -1.37
C ALA A 311 5.10 8.49 -0.47
N GLN A 312 5.31 8.50 0.85
CA GLN A 312 4.35 8.00 1.83
C GLN A 312 3.04 8.82 1.80
N ARG A 313 3.16 10.14 1.67
CA ARG A 313 2.00 11.03 1.49
C ARG A 313 1.30 10.84 0.14
N GLU A 314 2.05 10.63 -0.94
CA GLU A 314 1.50 10.33 -2.28
C GLU A 314 0.66 9.06 -2.26
N TYR A 315 1.16 7.97 -1.65
CA TYR A 315 0.43 6.72 -1.56
C TYR A 315 -0.85 6.85 -0.71
N PHE A 316 -0.82 7.65 0.36
CA PHE A 316 -2.03 7.94 1.14
C PHE A 316 -3.15 8.57 0.29
N GLN A 317 -2.80 9.36 -0.73
CA GLN A 317 -3.79 9.93 -1.64
C GLN A 317 -4.49 8.87 -2.50
N THR A 318 -3.91 7.67 -2.69
CA THR A 318 -4.46 6.67 -3.61
C THR A 318 -5.37 5.63 -2.92
N ILE A 319 -5.38 5.56 -1.59
CA ILE A 319 -6.13 4.55 -0.83
C ILE A 319 -7.24 5.18 0.03
N PRO A 320 -8.41 4.55 0.20
CA PRO A 320 -9.52 5.06 1.02
C PRO A 320 -9.34 4.74 2.52
N ALA A 321 -8.29 5.28 3.13
CA ALA A 321 -7.99 5.16 4.56
C ALA A 321 -8.12 6.50 5.29
N SER A 322 -8.49 6.50 6.57
CA SER A 322 -8.43 7.68 7.44
C SER A 322 -7.00 7.95 7.91
N ARG A 323 -6.22 6.90 8.17
CA ARG A 323 -4.84 7.00 8.68
C ARG A 323 -3.89 6.04 7.98
N LEU A 324 -2.71 6.52 7.59
CA LEU A 324 -1.56 5.71 7.18
C LEU A 324 -0.38 6.01 8.11
N VAL A 325 0.13 4.99 8.78
CA VAL A 325 1.40 5.05 9.53
C VAL A 325 2.46 4.27 8.77
N VAL A 326 3.62 4.90 8.53
CA VAL A 326 4.79 4.23 7.95
C VAL A 326 5.93 4.26 8.95
N SER A 327 6.36 3.09 9.41
CA SER A 327 7.38 2.89 10.44
C SER A 327 8.68 2.38 9.83
N GLN A 328 9.79 3.06 10.10
CA GLN A 328 11.11 2.59 9.66
C GLN A 328 11.68 1.58 10.66
N TYR A 329 12.15 0.45 10.13
CA TYR A 329 13.12 -0.40 10.80
C TYR A 329 14.52 -0.12 10.27
N ALA A 330 15.52 -0.28 11.14
CA ALA A 330 16.92 -0.24 10.73
C ALA A 330 17.22 -1.33 9.69
N PRO A 331 18.08 -1.06 8.68
CA PRO A 331 18.53 -2.09 7.74
C PRO A 331 19.16 -3.29 8.45
N LEU A 332 18.89 -4.49 7.96
CA LEU A 332 19.34 -5.75 8.55
C LEU A 332 20.39 -6.42 7.65
N ALA A 333 21.63 -6.48 8.12
CA ALA A 333 22.70 -7.24 7.47
C ALA A 333 22.91 -8.57 8.20
N LEU A 334 22.79 -9.68 7.47
CA LEU A 334 22.94 -11.04 8.00
C LEU A 334 24.15 -11.69 7.35
N PRO A 335 25.35 -11.61 7.96
CA PRO A 335 26.54 -12.29 7.43
C PRO A 335 26.42 -13.82 7.53
N GLU A 336 25.59 -14.30 8.45
CA GLU A 336 25.23 -15.70 8.62
C GLU A 336 23.71 -15.83 8.73
N VAL A 337 23.17 -16.95 8.26
CA VAL A 337 21.74 -17.24 8.22
C VAL A 337 21.50 -18.67 8.73
N MET A 338 20.83 -18.80 9.87
CA MET A 338 20.32 -20.07 10.37
C MET A 338 18.94 -20.38 9.79
N LEU A 339 18.80 -21.49 9.08
CA LEU A 339 17.52 -22.00 8.60
C LEU A 339 16.76 -22.77 9.69
N PRO A 340 15.42 -22.87 9.60
CA PRO A 340 14.62 -23.55 10.62
C PRO A 340 14.88 -25.06 10.72
N ASP A 341 15.52 -25.68 9.74
CA ASP A 341 15.95 -27.08 9.78
C ASP A 341 17.29 -27.30 10.54
N GLY A 342 17.93 -26.22 11.01
CA GLY A 342 19.21 -26.25 11.72
C GLY A 342 20.42 -26.04 10.82
N THR A 343 20.23 -25.78 9.52
CA THR A 343 21.33 -25.49 8.60
C THR A 343 21.83 -24.05 8.78
N LEU A 344 23.10 -23.89 9.15
CA LEU A 344 23.77 -22.58 9.17
C LEU A 344 24.43 -22.30 7.82
N LEU A 345 24.04 -21.17 7.20
CA LEU A 345 24.63 -20.65 5.97
C LEU A 345 25.56 -19.48 6.31
N THR A 346 26.76 -19.46 5.72
CA THR A 346 27.78 -18.41 5.99
C THR A 346 28.36 -17.76 4.74
N ASP A 347 28.13 -18.32 3.55
CA ASP A 347 28.62 -17.75 2.28
C ASP A 347 27.51 -17.59 1.25
N PHE A 348 26.77 -18.65 0.94
CA PHE A 348 25.62 -18.61 0.05
C PHE A 348 24.59 -19.67 0.42
N ASP A 349 23.34 -19.44 0.00
CA ASP A 349 22.27 -20.43 0.05
C ASP A 349 22.41 -21.42 -1.14
N PRO A 350 22.45 -22.74 -0.89
CA PRO A 350 22.63 -23.74 -1.95
C PRO A 350 21.46 -23.82 -2.95
N SER A 351 20.31 -23.22 -2.65
CA SER A 351 19.20 -23.09 -3.60
C SER A 351 19.48 -22.04 -4.68
N GLU A 352 18.69 -22.07 -5.76
CA GLU A 352 18.66 -20.99 -6.75
C GLU A 352 17.75 -19.85 -6.27
N GLY A 353 18.32 -18.64 -6.18
CA GLY A 353 17.56 -17.44 -5.89
C GLY A 353 16.99 -16.80 -7.16
N GLY A 354 15.99 -15.95 -7.00
CA GLY A 354 15.46 -15.16 -8.11
C GLY A 354 14.47 -14.11 -7.65
N TRP A 355 13.78 -13.51 -8.61
CA TRP A 355 12.83 -12.44 -8.32
C TRP A 355 11.64 -12.91 -7.47
N HIS A 356 11.26 -14.20 -7.55
CA HIS A 356 10.19 -14.83 -6.75
C HIS A 356 10.62 -16.12 -6.01
N THR A 357 11.89 -16.50 -6.08
CA THR A 357 12.38 -17.81 -5.59
C THR A 357 13.58 -17.66 -4.65
N GLY A 358 13.91 -18.73 -3.93
CA GLY A 358 15.03 -18.82 -2.99
C GLY A 358 14.59 -19.18 -1.57
N THR A 359 15.34 -20.05 -0.89
CA THR A 359 14.98 -20.49 0.47
C THR A 359 15.06 -19.34 1.47
N MET A 360 16.14 -18.54 1.46
CA MET A 360 16.27 -17.36 2.32
C MET A 360 15.16 -16.33 2.09
N ARG A 361 14.72 -16.10 0.84
CA ARG A 361 13.56 -15.23 0.54
C ARG A 361 12.35 -15.61 1.38
N GLN A 362 11.99 -16.89 1.38
CA GLN A 362 10.79 -17.38 2.06
C GLN A 362 10.98 -17.48 3.57
N ARG A 363 12.03 -18.20 4.02
CA ARG A 363 12.22 -18.49 5.45
C ARG A 363 12.63 -17.27 6.25
N ILE A 364 13.48 -16.41 5.67
CA ILE A 364 14.08 -15.27 6.39
C ILE A 364 13.34 -13.97 6.08
N GLY A 365 13.33 -13.53 4.82
CA GLY A 365 12.74 -12.24 4.45
C GLY A 365 11.25 -12.15 4.79
N LYS A 366 10.49 -13.17 4.38
CA LYS A 366 9.04 -13.24 4.63
C LYS A 366 8.72 -13.74 6.04
N GLU A 367 9.06 -14.98 6.36
CA GLU A 367 8.56 -15.62 7.57
C GLU A 367 9.26 -15.14 8.85
N LEU A 368 10.59 -15.07 8.89
CA LEU A 368 11.31 -14.66 10.10
C LEU A 368 11.18 -13.16 10.36
N VAL A 369 11.46 -12.34 9.36
CA VAL A 369 11.56 -10.90 9.52
C VAL A 369 10.18 -10.24 9.40
N SER A 370 9.49 -10.38 8.27
CA SER A 370 8.22 -9.65 8.04
C SER A 370 7.13 -10.11 9.00
N LEU A 371 6.83 -11.42 9.02
CA LEU A 371 5.84 -11.96 9.97
C LEU A 371 6.35 -11.93 11.42
N GLY A 372 7.67 -11.87 11.66
CA GLY A 372 8.21 -11.64 13.00
C GLY A 372 7.87 -10.25 13.52
N ILE A 373 8.06 -9.21 12.71
CA ILE A 373 7.63 -7.84 13.02
C ILE A 373 6.11 -7.81 13.26
N ASP A 374 5.33 -8.45 12.41
CA ASP A 374 3.87 -8.42 12.54
C ASP A 374 3.37 -9.17 13.78
N ASN A 375 3.84 -10.39 14.00
CA ASN A 375 3.44 -11.18 15.16
C ASN A 375 3.92 -10.59 16.49
N ALA A 376 5.10 -9.96 16.53
CA ALA A 376 5.57 -9.25 17.72
C ALA A 376 4.65 -8.08 18.09
N ASN A 377 4.14 -7.35 17.09
CA ASN A 377 3.14 -6.30 17.28
C ASN A 377 1.76 -6.85 17.69
N TYR A 378 1.45 -8.11 17.38
CA TYR A 378 0.26 -8.82 17.91
C TYR A 378 0.48 -9.50 19.27
N GLY A 379 1.71 -9.47 19.81
CA GLY A 379 2.05 -10.07 21.10
C GLY A 379 2.00 -11.59 21.10
N ILE A 380 2.24 -12.21 19.94
CA ILE A 380 2.44 -13.65 19.79
C ILE A 380 3.93 -13.88 19.97
N ASN A 381 4.36 -14.66 20.96
CA ASN A 381 5.79 -14.78 21.26
C ASN A 381 6.51 -15.83 20.39
N SER A 382 5.80 -16.87 19.94
CA SER A 382 6.39 -17.94 19.12
C SER A 382 5.39 -18.61 18.18
N THR A 383 5.89 -19.11 17.06
CA THR A 383 5.15 -19.83 16.01
C THR A 383 6.00 -20.94 15.42
N ALA A 384 5.46 -21.76 14.51
CA ALA A 384 6.27 -22.69 13.73
C ALA A 384 7.36 -21.93 12.93
N GLY A 385 8.51 -22.58 12.71
CA GLY A 385 9.63 -22.01 11.94
C GLY A 385 9.37 -21.88 10.44
N GLU A 386 8.36 -22.60 9.94
CA GLU A 386 7.95 -22.60 8.53
C GLU A 386 6.45 -22.35 8.39
N GLY A 387 6.09 -21.64 7.31
CA GLY A 387 4.71 -21.38 6.95
C GLY A 387 4.16 -20.04 7.48
N GLU A 388 3.15 -19.54 6.78
CA GLU A 388 2.61 -18.18 6.99
C GLU A 388 1.29 -18.19 7.78
N ASN A 389 0.61 -19.35 7.90
CA ASN A 389 -0.72 -19.48 8.53
C ASN A 389 -0.78 -19.12 10.01
N SER A 390 0.37 -19.00 10.67
CA SER A 390 0.44 -18.62 12.09
C SER A 390 0.24 -17.11 12.32
N HIS A 391 0.30 -16.30 11.26
CA HIS A 391 0.04 -14.88 11.31
C HIS A 391 -1.48 -14.60 11.27
N PRO A 392 -2.06 -13.91 12.27
CA PRO A 392 -3.52 -13.79 12.39
C PRO A 392 -4.13 -12.71 11.48
N TYR A 393 -3.34 -11.74 11.04
CA TYR A 393 -3.74 -10.61 10.20
C TYR A 393 -5.03 -9.87 10.60
N VAL A 394 -5.22 -9.63 11.91
CA VAL A 394 -6.45 -9.02 12.46
C VAL A 394 -6.54 -7.52 12.18
N VAL A 395 -5.41 -6.82 12.08
CA VAL A 395 -5.28 -5.41 11.70
C VAL A 395 -4.72 -5.32 10.28
N ALA A 396 -5.02 -4.25 9.54
CA ALA A 396 -4.33 -3.92 8.29
C ALA A 396 -2.90 -3.41 8.58
N GLN A 397 -2.06 -4.32 9.06
CA GLN A 397 -0.64 -4.12 9.30
C GLN A 397 0.16 -4.92 8.28
N LEU A 398 1.16 -4.28 7.68
CA LEU A 398 2.02 -4.86 6.67
C LEU A 398 3.49 -4.64 7.04
N ALA A 399 4.33 -5.64 6.87
CA ALA A 399 5.78 -5.50 6.84
C ALA A 399 6.27 -5.56 5.39
N ALA A 400 6.56 -4.38 4.85
CA ALA A 400 7.17 -4.22 3.54
C ALA A 400 8.70 -4.28 3.64
N HIS A 401 9.32 -5.07 2.78
CA HIS A 401 10.76 -5.20 2.76
C HIS A 401 11.35 -5.16 1.36
N ASN A 402 12.53 -4.56 1.27
CA ASN A 402 13.48 -4.89 0.23
C ASN A 402 14.31 -6.07 0.72
N SER A 403 14.55 -7.07 -0.12
CA SER A 403 15.46 -8.15 0.23
C SER A 403 16.36 -8.55 -0.93
N ARG A 404 17.60 -8.91 -0.60
CA ARG A 404 18.51 -9.61 -1.51
C ARG A 404 19.34 -10.63 -0.76
N GLY A 405 19.69 -11.71 -1.44
CA GLY A 405 20.47 -12.80 -0.87
C GLY A 405 21.58 -13.27 -1.79
N LYS A 406 22.64 -13.85 -1.24
CA LYS A 406 23.65 -14.58 -2.02
C LYS A 406 23.26 -16.07 -2.10
N TYR A 407 23.08 -16.56 -3.33
CA TYR A 407 22.63 -17.91 -3.66
C TYR A 407 23.66 -18.63 -4.54
N ALA A 408 23.40 -19.90 -4.87
CA ALA A 408 24.23 -20.68 -5.80
C ALA A 408 24.41 -19.99 -7.17
N ASN A 409 23.42 -19.20 -7.60
CA ASN A 409 23.44 -18.41 -8.83
C ASN A 409 23.82 -16.92 -8.59
N GLY A 410 24.52 -16.61 -7.51
CA GLY A 410 25.02 -15.26 -7.21
C GLY A 410 24.08 -14.43 -6.34
N VAL A 411 24.32 -13.12 -6.27
CA VAL A 411 23.47 -12.20 -5.50
C VAL A 411 22.19 -11.92 -6.26
N GLN A 412 21.06 -12.27 -5.67
CA GLN A 412 19.73 -12.15 -6.27
C GLN A 412 18.87 -11.14 -5.48
N VAL A 413 18.20 -10.26 -6.21
CA VAL A 413 17.22 -9.31 -5.67
C VAL A 413 15.82 -9.94 -5.73
N HIS A 414 15.04 -9.71 -4.69
CA HIS A 414 13.69 -10.24 -4.53
C HIS A 414 12.65 -9.13 -4.70
N GLY A 415 11.55 -9.41 -5.39
CA GLY A 415 10.42 -8.47 -5.52
C GLY A 415 9.13 -9.13 -5.97
N GLY A 416 8.17 -8.31 -6.35
CA GLY A 416 6.92 -8.70 -7.03
C GLY A 416 6.10 -9.77 -6.29
N SER A 417 6.04 -9.73 -4.96
CA SER A 417 5.05 -10.53 -4.24
C SER A 417 4.55 -9.85 -2.98
N GLY A 418 3.25 -9.95 -2.72
CA GLY A 418 2.64 -9.53 -1.47
C GLY A 418 1.44 -10.39 -1.08
N GLY A 419 1.03 -10.27 0.18
CA GLY A 419 -0.12 -10.97 0.75
C GLY A 419 0.08 -11.28 2.23
N GLY A 420 -1.02 -11.43 2.96
CA GLY A 420 -0.99 -11.90 4.35
C GLY A 420 -0.22 -11.02 5.34
N GLY A 421 -0.04 -9.73 5.06
CA GLY A 421 0.78 -8.81 5.87
C GLY A 421 2.19 -8.59 5.31
N ILE A 422 2.59 -9.26 4.22
CA ILE A 422 3.96 -9.19 3.70
C ILE A 422 3.98 -8.44 2.38
N VAL A 423 5.02 -7.62 2.15
CA VAL A 423 5.29 -7.00 0.84
C VAL A 423 6.77 -7.16 0.50
N THR A 424 7.09 -7.91 -0.55
CA THR A 424 8.47 -8.11 -1.03
C THR A 424 8.69 -7.25 -2.28
N LEU A 425 9.56 -6.24 -2.17
CA LEU A 425 9.71 -5.18 -3.16
C LEU A 425 11.12 -5.14 -3.76
N ASP A 426 11.17 -5.10 -5.09
CA ASP A 426 12.30 -4.60 -5.86
C ASP A 426 12.08 -3.10 -6.12
N ALA A 427 11.08 -2.72 -6.91
CA ALA A 427 10.69 -1.33 -7.06
C ALA A 427 9.75 -0.90 -5.93
N SER A 428 10.28 -0.13 -4.98
CA SER A 428 9.48 0.40 -3.86
C SER A 428 8.58 1.60 -4.21
N LEU A 429 8.57 2.07 -5.46
CA LEU A 429 7.67 3.11 -5.98
C LEU A 429 6.99 2.58 -7.25
N GLY A 430 6.00 3.32 -7.76
CA GLY A 430 5.31 2.94 -9.00
C GLY A 430 4.37 1.76 -8.81
N ASN A 431 4.18 1.00 -9.88
CA ASN A 431 3.14 -0.03 -9.88
C ASN A 431 3.48 -1.25 -9.02
N GLU A 432 4.75 -1.65 -8.90
CA GLU A 432 5.09 -2.81 -8.06
C GLU A 432 4.62 -2.56 -6.61
N PHE A 433 4.90 -1.38 -6.05
CA PHE A 433 4.39 -1.03 -4.73
C PHE A 433 2.85 -1.11 -4.65
N SER A 434 2.14 -0.45 -5.56
CA SER A 434 0.67 -0.48 -5.58
C SER A 434 0.11 -1.90 -5.79
N HIS A 435 0.77 -2.74 -6.58
CA HIS A 435 0.36 -4.10 -6.89
C HIS A 435 0.55 -5.04 -5.69
N GLU A 436 1.74 -5.06 -5.12
CA GLU A 436 2.07 -5.96 -4.01
C GLU A 436 1.36 -5.58 -2.71
N VAL A 437 1.19 -4.27 -2.47
CA VAL A 437 0.31 -3.81 -1.38
C VAL A 437 -1.16 -4.10 -1.73
N GLY A 438 -1.53 -4.03 -3.01
CA GLY A 438 -2.86 -4.40 -3.51
C GLY A 438 -3.27 -5.82 -3.13
N HIS A 439 -2.37 -6.80 -3.28
CA HIS A 439 -2.60 -8.17 -2.86
C HIS A 439 -2.92 -8.31 -1.36
N ASN A 440 -2.34 -7.46 -0.51
CA ASN A 440 -2.61 -7.45 0.92
C ASN A 440 -4.03 -6.98 1.27
N TYR A 441 -4.70 -6.25 0.37
CA TYR A 441 -6.10 -5.85 0.49
C TYR A 441 -7.08 -6.95 0.02
N GLY A 442 -6.57 -8.11 -0.42
CA GLY A 442 -7.37 -9.19 -0.98
C GLY A 442 -7.67 -9.05 -2.48
N LEU A 443 -6.94 -8.17 -3.19
CA LEU A 443 -7.06 -8.06 -4.64
C LEU A 443 -6.31 -9.19 -5.34
N GLY A 444 -6.94 -9.76 -6.37
CA GLY A 444 -6.27 -10.61 -7.37
C GLY A 444 -5.72 -9.80 -8.53
N HIS A 445 -5.37 -10.45 -9.64
CA HIS A 445 -5.03 -9.78 -10.90
C HIS A 445 -6.29 -9.49 -11.72
N TYR A 446 -6.25 -8.42 -12.53
CA TYR A 446 -7.31 -8.04 -13.46
C TYR A 446 -8.71 -8.01 -12.82
N VAL A 447 -8.80 -7.38 -11.64
CA VAL A 447 -10.01 -7.38 -10.80
C VAL A 447 -11.19 -6.76 -11.56
N GLY A 448 -12.22 -7.56 -11.81
CA GLY A 448 -13.41 -7.15 -12.56
C GLY A 448 -13.23 -7.07 -14.08
N GLY A 449 -12.16 -7.64 -14.64
CA GLY A 449 -11.85 -7.59 -16.07
C GLY A 449 -11.80 -6.16 -16.61
N PHE A 450 -12.18 -5.95 -17.88
CA PHE A 450 -12.19 -4.62 -18.50
C PHE A 450 -13.01 -3.59 -17.68
N ALA A 451 -14.19 -3.97 -17.19
CA ALA A 451 -15.11 -3.09 -16.47
C ALA A 451 -14.54 -2.59 -15.13
N GLY A 452 -13.70 -3.40 -14.47
CA GLY A 452 -13.09 -3.04 -13.19
C GLY A 452 -11.64 -2.55 -13.29
N SER A 453 -10.89 -2.96 -14.32
CA SER A 453 -9.43 -2.77 -14.38
C SER A 453 -8.96 -1.68 -15.34
N VAL A 454 -9.83 -1.13 -16.18
CA VAL A 454 -9.50 0.00 -17.06
C VAL A 454 -10.13 1.27 -16.51
N HIS A 455 -9.37 2.37 -16.43
CA HIS A 455 -9.93 3.68 -16.07
C HIS A 455 -10.79 4.22 -17.23
N ARG A 456 -11.90 4.89 -16.89
CA ARG A 456 -12.97 5.19 -17.87
C ARG A 456 -13.30 6.68 -17.97
N SER A 457 -13.96 7.06 -19.07
CA SER A 457 -14.55 8.41 -19.27
C SER A 457 -15.76 8.63 -18.37
N ALA A 458 -16.10 9.89 -18.05
CA ALA A 458 -17.11 10.25 -17.05
C ALA A 458 -18.54 9.71 -17.30
N ASP A 459 -18.87 9.39 -18.54
CA ASP A 459 -20.15 8.79 -18.95
C ASP A 459 -20.25 7.28 -18.66
N GLN A 460 -19.16 6.65 -18.24
CA GLN A 460 -19.06 5.22 -17.99
C GLN A 460 -19.04 4.89 -16.50
N ILE A 461 -19.30 3.62 -16.15
CA ILE A 461 -18.96 3.07 -14.83
C ILE A 461 -17.43 3.04 -14.65
N ASN A 462 -16.95 2.86 -13.42
CA ASN A 462 -15.52 2.79 -13.09
C ASN A 462 -14.73 4.05 -13.50
N ALA A 463 -15.43 5.19 -13.61
CA ALA A 463 -14.86 6.49 -13.92
C ALA A 463 -14.65 7.31 -12.65
N THR A 464 -13.49 7.96 -12.54
CA THR A 464 -13.15 8.88 -11.46
C THR A 464 -11.87 9.65 -11.81
N TRP A 465 -11.57 10.73 -11.09
CA TRP A 465 -10.21 11.26 -10.94
C TRP A 465 -9.75 11.11 -9.49
N GLY A 466 -8.44 10.93 -9.29
CA GLY A 466 -7.84 11.03 -7.96
C GLY A 466 -7.92 12.46 -7.42
N TRP A 467 -7.69 12.63 -6.12
CA TRP A 467 -7.58 13.96 -5.52
C TRP A 467 -6.45 13.99 -4.49
N ASP A 468 -5.61 15.03 -4.56
CA ASP A 468 -4.53 15.26 -3.61
C ASP A 468 -4.95 16.24 -2.50
N GLY A 469 -5.06 15.65 -1.30
CA GLY A 469 -5.12 16.19 0.07
C GLY A 469 -4.70 17.61 0.28
N ASP A 470 -3.43 17.74 -0.03
CA ASP A 470 -2.54 18.68 0.58
C ASP A 470 -2.15 19.72 -0.46
N LYS A 471 -2.15 19.31 -1.74
CA LYS A 471 -1.91 20.18 -2.89
C LYS A 471 -3.20 20.78 -3.47
N ASN A 472 -4.37 20.27 -3.07
CA ASN A 472 -5.68 20.63 -3.63
C ASN A 472 -5.63 20.61 -5.18
N ARG A 473 -5.31 19.43 -5.72
CA ARG A 473 -5.22 19.15 -7.16
C ARG A 473 -5.93 17.85 -7.48
N PHE A 474 -6.66 17.83 -8.59
CA PHE A 474 -7.16 16.57 -9.14
C PHE A 474 -6.05 15.81 -9.85
N ILE A 475 -6.09 14.48 -9.80
CA ILE A 475 -5.20 13.57 -10.53
C ILE A 475 -6.03 12.93 -11.64
N PRO A 476 -5.91 13.40 -12.90
CA PRO A 476 -6.65 12.81 -14.01
C PRO A 476 -6.35 11.33 -14.18
N ASN A 477 -7.33 10.53 -14.62
CA ASN A 477 -7.21 9.08 -14.81
C ASN A 477 -6.69 8.68 -16.20
N PHE A 478 -6.02 9.59 -16.88
CA PHE A 478 -5.40 9.42 -18.19
C PHE A 478 -4.03 10.10 -18.21
N PHE A 479 -3.12 9.63 -19.04
CA PHE A 479 -1.77 10.20 -19.16
C PHE A 479 -1.79 11.64 -19.69
N ALA A 480 -0.83 12.46 -19.27
CA ALA A 480 -0.71 13.84 -19.74
C ALA A 480 -0.35 13.95 -21.24
N SER A 481 0.22 12.91 -21.84
CA SER A 481 0.64 12.88 -23.25
C SER A 481 -0.47 12.42 -24.20
N ARG A 482 -0.55 13.04 -25.37
CA ARG A 482 -1.51 12.71 -26.44
C ARG A 482 -0.96 11.61 -27.37
N SER A 483 -1.02 10.35 -26.95
CA SER A 483 -0.54 9.21 -27.75
C SER A 483 -1.55 8.73 -28.80
N GLY A 484 -2.83 9.11 -28.67
CA GLY A 484 -3.93 8.62 -29.51
C GLY A 484 -4.32 7.16 -29.25
N GLN A 485 -3.67 6.49 -28.30
CA GLN A 485 -3.91 5.08 -28.02
C GLN A 485 -5.13 4.87 -27.12
N SER A 486 -5.91 3.83 -27.44
CA SER A 486 -6.95 3.32 -26.54
C SER A 486 -6.35 2.49 -25.40
N ALA A 487 -7.05 2.41 -24.27
CA ALA A 487 -6.73 1.49 -23.19
C ALA A 487 -7.60 0.23 -23.36
N CYS A 488 -6.98 -0.89 -23.72
CA CYS A 488 -7.69 -2.13 -24.05
C CYS A 488 -7.32 -3.27 -23.10
N LEU A 489 -8.32 -4.07 -22.73
CA LEU A 489 -8.17 -5.30 -21.96
C LEU A 489 -9.20 -6.32 -22.47
N ASP A 490 -8.77 -7.56 -22.72
CA ASP A 490 -9.62 -8.68 -23.18
C ASP A 490 -10.52 -8.33 -24.39
N GLY A 491 -9.95 -7.63 -25.38
CA GLY A 491 -10.65 -7.27 -26.62
C GLY A 491 -11.62 -6.09 -26.52
N GLN A 492 -11.82 -5.54 -25.32
CA GLN A 492 -12.59 -4.31 -25.09
C GLN A 492 -11.66 -3.12 -24.92
N CYS A 493 -12.10 -1.92 -25.32
CA CYS A 493 -11.27 -0.71 -25.33
C CYS A 493 -11.99 0.54 -24.82
N GLN A 494 -11.29 1.35 -24.04
CA GLN A 494 -11.62 2.74 -23.74
C GLN A 494 -10.90 3.64 -24.74
N ALA A 495 -11.65 4.42 -25.53
CA ALA A 495 -11.09 5.43 -26.41
C ALA A 495 -10.40 6.55 -25.61
N PRO A 496 -9.32 7.17 -26.12
CA PRO A 496 -8.60 8.23 -25.41
C PRO A 496 -9.44 9.52 -25.25
N PHE A 497 -9.18 10.28 -24.18
CA PHE A 497 -9.77 11.60 -23.96
C PHE A 497 -8.91 12.69 -24.63
N ASP A 498 -9.40 13.30 -25.72
CA ASP A 498 -8.62 14.25 -26.53
C ASP A 498 -7.21 13.73 -26.89
N GLY A 499 -7.14 12.46 -27.31
CA GLY A 499 -5.89 11.78 -27.63
C GLY A 499 -5.06 11.31 -26.43
N ARG A 500 -5.48 11.58 -25.19
CA ARG A 500 -4.82 11.09 -23.96
C ARG A 500 -5.33 9.71 -23.59
N LYS A 501 -4.42 8.74 -23.52
CA LYS A 501 -4.72 7.35 -23.17
C LYS A 501 -5.15 7.26 -21.69
N PHE A 502 -6.22 6.51 -21.42
CA PHE A 502 -6.63 6.21 -20.04
C PHE A 502 -5.66 5.25 -19.34
N GLY A 503 -5.60 5.33 -18.01
CA GLY A 503 -4.81 4.43 -17.18
C GLY A 503 -5.41 3.04 -17.01
N PHE A 504 -4.68 2.18 -16.32
CA PHE A 504 -5.14 0.87 -15.86
C PHE A 504 -5.03 0.79 -14.33
N ASP A 505 -5.82 -0.10 -13.75
CA ASP A 505 -5.71 -0.47 -12.34
C ASP A 505 -4.32 -1.03 -12.01
N ALA A 506 -3.90 -0.87 -10.76
CA ALA A 506 -2.61 -1.37 -10.29
C ALA A 506 -2.45 -2.90 -10.44
N MET A 507 -3.57 -3.63 -10.44
CA MET A 507 -3.63 -5.09 -10.59
C MET A 507 -3.71 -5.56 -12.06
N ALA A 508 -3.61 -4.64 -13.02
CA ALA A 508 -3.78 -4.93 -14.45
C ALA A 508 -2.70 -4.24 -15.32
N GLY A 509 -1.48 -4.11 -14.78
CA GLY A 509 -0.36 -3.49 -15.50
C GLY A 509 -0.45 -1.97 -15.60
N GLY A 510 -1.15 -1.32 -14.67
CA GLY A 510 -1.16 0.13 -14.55
C GLY A 510 0.22 0.72 -14.21
N GLU A 511 0.31 2.04 -14.29
CA GLU A 511 1.50 2.79 -13.94
C GLU A 511 1.10 4.21 -13.47
N PRO A 512 1.97 4.92 -12.74
CA PRO A 512 1.73 6.31 -12.38
C PRO A 512 1.50 7.19 -13.62
N LEU A 513 0.47 8.03 -13.59
CA LEU A 513 0.03 8.80 -14.77
C LEU A 513 0.89 10.04 -15.04
N SER A 514 1.65 10.50 -14.04
CA SER A 514 2.65 11.56 -14.16
C SER A 514 3.61 11.53 -12.96
N GLY A 515 4.65 12.36 -12.97
CA GLY A 515 5.53 12.54 -11.81
C GLY A 515 4.89 13.26 -10.62
N PHE A 516 3.64 13.73 -10.71
CA PHE A 516 2.96 14.42 -9.60
C PHE A 516 2.61 13.48 -8.44
N ASN A 517 2.23 12.25 -8.75
CA ASN A 517 2.02 11.16 -7.81
C ASN A 517 2.68 9.91 -8.40
N ARG A 518 3.63 9.32 -7.66
CA ARG A 518 4.48 8.23 -8.14
C ARG A 518 3.89 6.84 -7.91
N PHE A 519 2.60 6.75 -7.57
CA PHE A 519 1.88 5.50 -7.40
C PHE A 519 0.77 5.36 -8.43
N THR A 520 0.47 4.12 -8.79
CA THR A 520 -0.63 3.83 -9.72
C THR A 520 -1.95 4.13 -9.03
N LEU A 521 -2.81 4.90 -9.70
CA LEU A 521 -4.17 5.18 -9.24
C LEU A 521 -5.02 3.90 -9.37
N TYR A 522 -5.52 3.39 -8.24
CA TYR A 522 -6.52 2.30 -8.26
C TYR A 522 -7.80 2.76 -8.96
N THR A 523 -8.45 1.85 -9.69
CA THR A 523 -9.77 2.14 -10.24
C THR A 523 -10.84 2.18 -9.14
N PRO A 524 -12.01 2.80 -9.38
CA PRO A 524 -13.12 2.78 -8.43
C PRO A 524 -13.46 1.38 -7.91
N ASN A 525 -13.51 0.39 -8.80
CA ASN A 525 -13.80 -0.99 -8.43
C ASN A 525 -12.80 -1.54 -7.39
N SER A 526 -11.50 -1.35 -7.64
CA SER A 526 -10.46 -1.76 -6.69
C SER A 526 -10.51 -0.94 -5.41
N ALA A 527 -10.67 0.39 -5.50
CA ALA A 527 -10.77 1.27 -4.34
C ALA A 527 -11.95 0.89 -3.42
N ALA A 528 -13.11 0.51 -3.98
CA ALA A 528 -14.25 0.03 -3.22
C ALA A 528 -13.98 -1.31 -2.49
N ILE A 529 -13.15 -2.18 -3.07
CA ILE A 529 -12.72 -3.43 -2.44
C ILE A 529 -11.71 -3.13 -1.32
N ILE A 530 -10.74 -2.24 -1.58
CA ILE A 530 -9.75 -1.81 -0.58
C ILE A 530 -10.45 -1.17 0.63
N GLN A 531 -11.46 -0.32 0.39
CA GLN A 531 -12.23 0.29 1.47
C GLN A 531 -12.92 -0.76 2.33
N ARG A 532 -13.62 -1.72 1.72
CA ARG A 532 -14.27 -2.83 2.43
C ARG A 532 -13.26 -3.69 3.21
N PHE A 533 -12.07 -3.91 2.66
CA PHE A 533 -10.98 -4.58 3.36
C PHE A 533 -10.58 -3.81 4.62
N LEU A 534 -10.34 -2.51 4.53
CA LEU A 534 -9.92 -1.68 5.66
C LEU A 534 -11.02 -1.61 6.74
N GLU A 535 -12.28 -1.48 6.34
CA GLU A 535 -13.44 -1.51 7.24
C GLU A 535 -13.61 -2.87 7.94
N SER A 536 -13.20 -3.96 7.30
CA SER A 536 -13.27 -5.30 7.89
C SER A 536 -12.22 -5.58 8.96
N LYS A 537 -11.14 -4.78 9.01
CA LYS A 537 -10.01 -4.99 9.91
C LYS A 537 -10.23 -4.30 11.26
N ALA A 538 -9.64 -4.89 12.30
CA ALA A 538 -9.45 -4.17 13.56
C ALA A 538 -8.36 -3.10 13.37
N VAL A 539 -8.22 -2.24 14.36
CA VAL A 539 -7.18 -1.22 14.45
C VAL A 539 -6.58 -1.22 15.85
N PHE A 540 -5.28 -0.99 15.97
CA PHE A 540 -4.67 -0.72 17.28
C PHE A 540 -5.24 0.57 17.85
N ASP A 541 -5.63 0.55 19.12
CA ASP A 541 -6.34 1.66 19.75
C ASP A 541 -5.98 1.79 21.23
N ALA A 542 -5.17 2.78 21.56
CA ALA A 542 -4.73 3.03 22.93
C ALA A 542 -5.87 3.47 23.86
N SER A 543 -6.94 4.10 23.34
CA SER A 543 -8.09 4.52 24.15
C SER A 543 -9.10 3.39 24.38
N SER A 544 -9.03 2.31 23.60
CA SER A 544 -9.90 1.15 23.77
C SER A 544 -9.51 0.34 25.02
N PRO A 545 -10.49 -0.13 25.82
CA PRO A 545 -10.21 -0.98 26.97
C PRO A 545 -9.48 -2.28 26.60
N THR A 546 -9.67 -2.78 25.37
CA THR A 546 -9.02 -3.99 24.86
C THR A 546 -7.71 -3.71 24.12
N GLY A 547 -7.35 -2.44 23.89
CA GLY A 547 -6.21 -2.05 23.06
C GLY A 547 -6.47 -2.11 21.55
N PHE A 548 -7.67 -2.51 21.14
CA PHE A 548 -8.07 -2.59 19.74
C PHE A 548 -9.51 -2.13 19.58
N SER A 549 -9.83 -1.60 18.41
CA SER A 549 -11.21 -1.30 18.02
C SER A 549 -11.50 -1.92 16.66
N LYS A 550 -12.77 -2.21 16.36
CA LYS A 550 -13.22 -2.71 15.06
C LYS A 550 -14.55 -2.07 14.69
N TRP A 551 -14.74 -1.81 13.42
CA TRP A 551 -15.97 -1.23 12.91
C TRP A 551 -17.16 -2.19 13.05
N ASN A 552 -18.28 -1.67 13.56
CA ASN A 552 -19.57 -2.34 13.56
C ASN A 552 -20.50 -1.67 12.54
N GLU A 553 -20.68 -2.31 11.37
CA GLU A 553 -21.48 -1.75 10.26
C GLU A 553 -22.94 -1.49 10.68
N SER A 554 -23.53 -2.33 11.53
CA SER A 554 -24.94 -2.18 11.91
C SER A 554 -25.19 -0.99 12.84
N GLN A 555 -24.16 -0.54 13.57
CA GLN A 555 -24.22 0.60 14.48
C GLN A 555 -23.45 1.82 13.97
N ALA A 556 -22.78 1.69 12.82
CA ALA A 556 -21.94 2.71 12.21
C ALA A 556 -20.96 3.38 13.20
N LYS A 557 -20.22 2.58 13.97
CA LYS A 557 -19.23 3.08 14.94
C LYS A 557 -18.10 2.07 15.18
N MET A 558 -16.97 2.56 15.69
CA MET A 558 -15.88 1.72 16.19
C MET A 558 -16.23 1.18 17.58
N GLU A 559 -16.03 -0.12 17.80
CA GLU A 559 -16.27 -0.78 19.08
C GLU A 559 -15.03 -1.55 19.57
N PRO A 560 -14.86 -1.78 20.88
CA PRO A 560 -13.74 -2.56 21.40
C PRO A 560 -13.66 -3.95 20.77
N TYR A 561 -12.49 -4.29 20.23
CA TYR A 561 -12.21 -5.61 19.65
C TYR A 561 -11.30 -6.42 20.59
N ARG A 562 -11.67 -7.67 20.90
CA ARG A 562 -10.84 -8.55 21.72
C ARG A 562 -9.88 -9.35 20.83
N HIS A 563 -8.63 -8.90 20.76
CA HIS A 563 -7.55 -9.69 20.19
C HIS A 563 -7.20 -10.84 21.12
N ARG A 564 -7.11 -12.05 20.58
CA ARG A 564 -6.89 -13.28 21.37
C ARG A 564 -5.77 -14.11 20.77
N VAL A 565 -4.91 -14.65 21.63
CA VAL A 565 -3.78 -15.50 21.25
C VAL A 565 -3.82 -16.80 22.05
N THR A 566 -3.46 -17.92 21.41
CA THR A 566 -3.37 -19.21 22.12
C THR A 566 -2.01 -19.30 22.81
N LEU A 567 -2.01 -19.34 24.15
CA LEU A 567 -0.80 -19.53 24.96
C LEU A 567 -0.65 -20.94 25.53
N ALA A 568 -1.70 -21.76 25.42
CA ALA A 568 -1.73 -23.12 25.94
C ALA A 568 -1.16 -24.12 24.92
N GLU A 569 -0.49 -25.15 25.44
CA GLU A 569 0.13 -26.20 24.65
C GLU A 569 -0.92 -27.17 24.12
N GLN A 570 -0.85 -27.48 22.83
CA GLN A 570 -1.78 -28.42 22.21
C GLN A 570 -1.12 -29.33 21.18
N ILE A 571 -1.67 -30.54 21.05
CA ILE A 571 -1.24 -31.52 20.05
C ILE A 571 -2.44 -32.23 19.43
N THR A 572 -2.33 -32.60 18.15
CA THR A 572 -3.24 -33.58 17.55
C THR A 572 -2.67 -34.97 17.71
N ALA A 573 -3.33 -35.83 18.49
CA ALA A 573 -2.91 -37.20 18.70
C ALA A 573 -3.04 -38.02 17.40
N PRO A 574 -1.99 -38.77 17.00
CA PRO A 574 -2.12 -39.73 15.91
C PRO A 574 -3.14 -40.80 16.30
N VAL A 575 -4.07 -41.11 15.39
CA VAL A 575 -5.14 -42.08 15.68
C VAL A 575 -4.66 -43.53 15.54
N SER A 576 -3.53 -43.76 14.87
CA SER A 576 -2.94 -45.07 14.59
C SER A 576 -2.47 -45.82 15.85
N ASP A 577 -2.01 -45.10 16.86
CA ASP A 577 -1.52 -45.62 18.15
C ASP A 577 -2.33 -45.08 19.34
N LEU A 578 -3.55 -44.60 19.08
CA LEU A 578 -4.39 -43.98 20.09
C LEU A 578 -4.91 -45.01 21.10
N GLY A 579 -4.50 -44.86 22.35
CA GLY A 579 -4.96 -45.65 23.49
C GLY A 579 -4.79 -44.89 24.81
N GLU A 580 -5.29 -45.46 25.90
CA GLU A 580 -5.33 -44.80 27.22
C GLU A 580 -3.96 -44.31 27.68
N VAL A 581 -2.94 -45.19 27.61
CA VAL A 581 -1.56 -44.88 28.01
C VAL A 581 -0.96 -43.76 27.15
N ARG A 582 -1.23 -43.78 25.84
CA ARG A 582 -0.72 -42.77 24.91
C ARG A 582 -1.37 -41.41 25.18
N LEU A 583 -2.69 -41.37 25.38
CA LEU A 583 -3.40 -40.15 25.74
C LEU A 583 -2.96 -39.61 27.10
N ALA A 584 -2.73 -40.48 28.10
CA ALA A 584 -2.20 -40.06 29.39
C ALA A 584 -0.82 -39.42 29.27
N ALA A 585 0.07 -40.00 28.47
CA ALA A 585 1.40 -39.44 28.21
C ALA A 585 1.31 -38.06 27.53
N LEU A 586 0.44 -37.91 26.52
CA LEU A 586 0.22 -36.61 25.87
C LEU A 586 -0.38 -35.57 26.84
N LEU A 587 -1.35 -35.94 27.67
CA LEU A 587 -1.97 -35.04 28.65
C LEU A 587 -1.04 -34.64 29.80
N ALA A 588 0.08 -35.35 30.00
CA ALA A 588 1.12 -34.93 30.92
C ALA A 588 1.95 -33.77 30.37
N GLU A 589 2.02 -33.63 29.04
CA GLU A 589 2.86 -32.64 28.36
C GLU A 589 2.06 -31.48 27.75
N TYR A 590 0.83 -31.73 27.32
CA TYR A 590 -0.02 -30.77 26.61
C TYR A 590 -1.25 -30.38 27.41
N ASP A 591 -1.68 -29.12 27.33
CA ASP A 591 -2.92 -28.64 27.96
C ASP A 591 -4.15 -29.22 27.25
N LEU A 592 -4.07 -29.37 25.92
CA LEU A 592 -5.12 -29.95 25.09
C LEU A 592 -4.58 -31.02 24.14
N VAL A 593 -5.25 -32.16 24.11
CA VAL A 593 -5.02 -33.22 23.13
C VAL A 593 -6.22 -33.34 22.21
N LYS A 594 -6.03 -33.01 20.94
CA LYS A 594 -7.05 -33.13 19.89
C LYS A 594 -6.99 -34.53 19.25
N VAL A 595 -8.11 -35.20 19.18
CA VAL A 595 -8.32 -36.44 18.41
C VAL A 595 -9.17 -36.06 17.19
N ALA A 596 -8.52 -35.97 16.02
CA ALA A 596 -9.18 -35.64 14.75
C ALA A 596 -9.26 -36.88 13.86
N MET A 597 -10.47 -37.22 13.40
CA MET A 597 -10.72 -38.41 12.58
C MET A 597 -11.45 -38.06 11.29
N TRP A 598 -11.10 -38.71 10.18
CA TRP A 598 -11.75 -38.60 8.88
C TRP A 598 -11.62 -39.92 8.11
N ASP A 599 -12.24 -40.02 6.93
CA ASP A 599 -12.14 -41.23 6.11
C ASP A 599 -10.67 -41.52 5.75
N GLY A 600 -10.16 -42.69 6.15
CA GLY A 600 -8.76 -43.06 6.00
C GLY A 600 -7.85 -42.72 7.20
N ASN A 601 -8.32 -41.94 8.17
CA ASN A 601 -7.63 -41.66 9.42
C ASN A 601 -8.61 -41.84 10.59
N TRP A 602 -8.80 -43.08 11.02
CA TRP A 602 -9.86 -43.48 11.94
C TRP A 602 -9.40 -44.58 12.90
N THR A 603 -9.95 -44.57 14.11
CA THR A 603 -9.83 -45.67 15.07
C THR A 603 -11.19 -46.02 15.66
N ARG A 604 -11.40 -47.30 15.96
CA ARG A 604 -12.67 -47.81 16.50
C ARG A 604 -12.94 -47.33 17.92
N ASN A 605 -11.92 -47.26 18.75
CA ASN A 605 -12.05 -47.03 20.18
C ASN A 605 -11.20 -45.83 20.59
N ILE A 606 -11.80 -44.92 21.35
CA ILE A 606 -11.12 -43.77 21.95
C ILE A 606 -11.19 -43.97 23.46
N GLN A 607 -10.06 -44.33 24.08
CA GLN A 607 -10.01 -44.60 25.51
C GLN A 607 -9.35 -43.45 26.26
N LEU A 608 -10.14 -42.65 26.99
CA LEU A 608 -9.60 -41.60 27.82
C LEU A 608 -9.04 -42.18 29.13
N PRO A 609 -7.88 -41.70 29.61
CA PRO A 609 -7.39 -42.07 30.92
C PRO A 609 -8.34 -41.62 32.02
N ALA A 610 -8.33 -42.30 33.16
CA ALA A 610 -9.12 -41.88 34.31
C ALA A 610 -8.81 -40.41 34.70
N ALA A 611 -9.85 -39.62 34.96
CA ALA A 611 -9.68 -38.29 35.52
C ALA A 611 -9.06 -38.40 36.92
N SER A 612 -8.02 -37.62 37.18
CA SER A 612 -7.25 -37.65 38.42
C SER A 612 -6.63 -36.29 38.69
N ALA A 613 -6.15 -36.07 39.91
CA ALA A 613 -5.47 -34.83 40.28
C ALA A 613 -4.32 -34.45 39.32
N VAL A 614 -3.67 -35.45 38.69
CA VAL A 614 -2.56 -35.26 37.75
C VAL A 614 -3.01 -34.61 36.44
N ASN A 615 -4.20 -34.95 35.93
CA ASN A 615 -4.72 -34.41 34.68
C ASN A 615 -5.81 -33.35 34.89
N ARG A 616 -5.94 -32.81 36.12
CA ARG A 616 -6.87 -31.72 36.42
C ARG A 616 -6.59 -30.51 35.52
N GLY A 617 -7.63 -30.00 34.88
CA GLY A 617 -7.57 -28.89 33.92
C GLY A 617 -7.18 -29.28 32.49
N ARG A 618 -6.71 -30.52 32.26
CA ARG A 618 -6.35 -31.01 30.93
C ARG A 618 -7.59 -31.26 30.08
N ILE A 619 -7.44 -31.13 28.77
CA ILE A 619 -8.54 -31.18 27.82
C ILE A 619 -8.31 -32.25 26.75
N VAL A 620 -9.34 -33.03 26.43
CA VAL A 620 -9.37 -33.87 25.23
C VAL A 620 -10.49 -33.38 24.31
N SER A 621 -10.13 -32.98 23.09
CA SER A 621 -11.09 -32.54 22.06
C SER A 621 -11.24 -33.63 21.00
N ILE A 622 -12.47 -34.00 20.67
CA ILE A 622 -12.75 -35.03 19.65
C ILE A 622 -13.50 -34.38 18.50
N ASP A 623 -12.94 -34.49 17.29
CA ASP A 623 -13.48 -33.97 16.03
C ASP A 623 -13.57 -35.14 15.03
N HIS A 624 -14.77 -35.70 14.86
CA HIS A 624 -15.00 -36.94 14.13
C HIS A 624 -15.77 -36.72 12.84
N ASN A 625 -15.10 -36.85 11.70
CA ASN A 625 -15.68 -36.73 10.37
C ASN A 625 -15.60 -38.02 9.54
N ALA A 626 -15.19 -39.14 10.15
CA ALA A 626 -15.14 -40.44 9.48
C ALA A 626 -16.54 -41.03 9.28
N GLY A 627 -16.71 -41.85 8.24
CA GLY A 627 -17.96 -42.55 7.92
C GLY A 627 -18.28 -43.68 8.88
N TYR A 628 -17.27 -44.34 9.43
CA TYR A 628 -17.44 -45.33 10.49
C TYR A 628 -17.58 -44.67 11.86
N ASN A 629 -18.49 -45.18 12.69
CA ASN A 629 -18.63 -44.75 14.07
C ASN A 629 -17.46 -45.26 14.93
N SER A 630 -17.10 -44.48 15.95
CA SER A 630 -16.17 -44.87 17.01
C SER A 630 -16.89 -44.98 18.35
N THR A 631 -16.27 -45.66 19.31
CA THR A 631 -16.73 -45.74 20.70
C THR A 631 -15.78 -44.99 21.61
N LEU A 632 -16.28 -43.94 22.27
CA LEU A 632 -15.57 -43.19 23.29
C LEU A 632 -15.82 -43.82 24.66
N PHE A 633 -14.75 -44.21 25.33
CA PHE A 633 -14.75 -44.73 26.70
C PHE A 633 -14.33 -43.59 27.64
N ILE A 634 -15.26 -43.12 28.47
CA ILE A 634 -15.09 -41.95 29.34
C ILE A 634 -15.94 -42.09 30.60
N ASN A 635 -15.40 -41.77 31.78
CA ASN A 635 -16.10 -41.83 33.08
C ASN A 635 -16.82 -43.18 33.36
N GLY A 636 -16.28 -44.30 32.86
CA GLY A 636 -16.90 -45.63 32.97
C GLY A 636 -18.10 -45.86 32.04
N GLN A 637 -18.37 -44.94 31.10
CA GLN A 637 -19.42 -45.01 30.11
C GLN A 637 -18.85 -45.24 28.70
N GLN A 638 -19.70 -45.75 27.80
CA GLN A 638 -19.43 -45.88 26.37
C GLN A 638 -20.36 -44.96 25.60
N ILE A 639 -19.78 -44.09 24.77
CA ILE A 639 -20.51 -43.12 23.95
C ILE A 639 -20.21 -43.41 22.48
N THR A 640 -21.25 -43.54 21.66
CA THR A 640 -21.07 -43.63 20.21
C THR A 640 -20.72 -42.26 19.64
N VAL A 641 -19.59 -42.18 18.95
CA VAL A 641 -19.09 -41.00 18.24
C VAL A 641 -19.30 -41.23 16.75
N SER A 642 -20.14 -40.41 16.11
CA SER A 642 -20.50 -40.51 14.70
C SER A 642 -20.05 -39.27 13.92
N ARG A 643 -20.15 -39.32 12.58
CA ARG A 643 -19.76 -38.21 11.69
C ARG A 643 -20.42 -36.90 12.13
N GLY A 644 -19.61 -35.84 12.25
CA GLY A 644 -20.02 -34.52 12.74
C GLY A 644 -19.92 -34.34 14.26
N PHE A 645 -19.50 -35.37 15.01
CA PHE A 645 -19.30 -35.24 16.45
C PHE A 645 -18.11 -34.31 16.74
N LYS A 646 -18.38 -33.24 17.49
CA LYS A 646 -17.37 -32.24 17.87
C LYS A 646 -17.59 -31.76 19.30
N LYS A 647 -16.83 -32.32 20.24
CA LYS A 647 -16.93 -32.00 21.68
C LYS A 647 -15.56 -31.92 22.33
N SER A 648 -15.48 -31.29 23.51
CA SER A 648 -14.29 -31.34 24.37
C SER A 648 -14.65 -31.82 25.76
N TYR A 649 -13.68 -32.46 26.40
CA TYR A 649 -13.81 -33.00 27.75
C TYR A 649 -12.68 -32.43 28.60
N THR A 650 -13.03 -31.75 29.70
CA THR A 650 -12.05 -31.16 30.63
C THR A 650 -12.07 -31.92 31.94
N SER A 651 -10.92 -32.40 32.41
CA SER A 651 -10.83 -33.10 33.69
C SER A 651 -10.91 -32.12 34.85
N ASP A 652 -11.80 -32.35 35.82
CA ASP A 652 -11.83 -31.60 37.10
C ASP A 652 -10.89 -32.20 38.17
N GLY A 653 -10.18 -33.28 37.84
CA GLY A 653 -9.36 -34.04 38.76
C GLY A 653 -10.04 -35.30 39.34
N SER A 654 -11.30 -35.53 39.02
CA SER A 654 -12.10 -36.69 39.44
C SER A 654 -13.00 -37.24 38.32
N ARG A 655 -13.47 -36.37 37.42
CA ARG A 655 -14.30 -36.68 36.26
C ARG A 655 -13.89 -35.84 35.05
N TRP A 656 -14.16 -36.38 33.87
CA TRP A 656 -14.13 -35.64 32.62
C TRP A 656 -15.47 -34.97 32.38
N ASN A 657 -15.49 -33.64 32.34
CA ASN A 657 -16.69 -32.86 32.12
C ASN A 657 -16.84 -32.50 30.64
N GLU A 658 -17.97 -32.88 30.05
CA GLU A 658 -18.29 -32.54 28.67
C GLU A 658 -18.55 -31.03 28.54
N GLY A 659 -18.04 -30.44 27.45
CA GLY A 659 -18.33 -29.08 27.06
C GLY A 659 -18.28 -28.88 25.54
N ALA A 660 -18.57 -27.65 25.14
CA ALA A 660 -18.30 -27.19 23.79
C ALA A 660 -16.79 -27.32 23.46
N PRO A 661 -16.41 -27.29 22.17
CA PRO A 661 -15.00 -27.25 21.78
C PRO A 661 -14.21 -26.22 22.59
N ALA A 662 -13.14 -26.66 23.24
CA ALA A 662 -12.36 -25.78 24.10
C ALA A 662 -11.72 -24.64 23.30
N ASP A 663 -11.82 -23.44 23.85
CA ASP A 663 -11.17 -22.24 23.32
C ASP A 663 -10.06 -21.81 24.29
N LEU A 664 -8.83 -22.09 23.88
CA LEU A 664 -7.61 -21.83 24.65
C LEU A 664 -7.06 -20.42 24.44
N ALA A 665 -7.71 -19.60 23.60
CA ALA A 665 -7.21 -18.28 23.29
C ALA A 665 -7.49 -17.32 24.47
N VAL A 666 -6.50 -16.51 24.84
CA VAL A 666 -6.62 -15.50 25.90
C VAL A 666 -6.51 -14.10 25.33
N ASP A 667 -7.20 -13.14 25.95
CA ASP A 667 -7.13 -11.74 25.54
C ASP A 667 -5.69 -11.22 25.65
N ARG A 668 -5.20 -10.57 24.59
CA ARG A 668 -3.83 -10.05 24.50
C ARG A 668 -3.88 -8.58 24.12
N LYS A 669 -3.47 -7.72 25.05
CA LYS A 669 -3.51 -6.26 24.93
C LYS A 669 -2.09 -5.69 25.04
N PRO A 670 -1.67 -4.77 24.14
CA PRO A 670 -0.40 -4.07 24.29
C PRO A 670 -0.35 -3.25 25.59
N ALA A 671 0.81 -3.26 26.25
CA ALA A 671 1.10 -2.40 27.39
C ALA A 671 1.60 -1.01 26.94
N ALA A 672 2.24 -0.93 25.77
CA ALA A 672 2.70 0.31 25.16
C ALA A 672 2.27 0.38 23.69
N PHE A 673 1.91 1.58 23.23
CA PHE A 673 1.36 1.84 21.90
C PHE A 673 2.21 2.86 21.15
N GLY A 674 2.62 2.53 19.93
CA GLY A 674 3.31 3.46 19.04
C GLY A 674 4.65 3.94 19.56
N VAL A 675 5.36 3.10 20.30
CA VAL A 675 6.69 3.41 20.86
C VAL A 675 7.80 2.83 20.00
N PRO A 676 9.04 3.35 20.06
CA PRO A 676 10.18 2.67 19.48
C PRO A 676 10.37 1.28 20.11
N VAL A 677 10.56 0.26 19.28
CA VAL A 677 10.67 -1.14 19.69
C VAL A 677 11.99 -1.76 19.24
N THR A 678 12.51 -2.65 20.08
CA THR A 678 13.57 -3.59 19.75
C THR A 678 12.92 -4.96 19.63
N THR A 679 12.80 -5.45 18.40
CA THR A 679 12.16 -6.71 18.05
C THR A 679 13.21 -7.82 18.01
N LEU A 680 13.08 -8.77 18.93
CA LEU A 680 13.95 -9.94 19.01
C LEU A 680 13.34 -11.07 18.19
N VAL A 681 14.12 -11.64 17.29
CA VAL A 681 13.69 -12.73 16.39
C VAL A 681 14.73 -13.84 16.33
N GLY A 682 14.27 -15.06 16.07
CA GLY A 682 15.16 -16.18 15.82
C GLY A 682 14.46 -17.53 15.82
N TYR A 683 15.26 -18.59 15.81
CA TYR A 683 14.78 -19.96 15.85
C TYR A 683 15.24 -20.66 17.13
N TYR A 684 14.41 -21.56 17.64
CA TYR A 684 14.76 -22.38 18.79
C TYR A 684 14.16 -23.77 18.67
N ASP A 685 14.89 -24.75 19.20
CA ASP A 685 14.40 -26.11 19.34
C ASP A 685 14.06 -26.41 20.81
N PRO A 686 12.78 -26.55 21.16
CA PRO A 686 12.38 -26.94 22.52
C PRO A 686 12.99 -28.28 22.98
N GLN A 687 13.39 -29.13 22.04
CA GLN A 687 13.99 -30.44 22.31
C GLN A 687 15.52 -30.40 22.39
N GLY A 688 16.17 -29.30 22.01
CA GLY A 688 17.62 -29.15 22.00
C GLY A 688 18.37 -30.07 21.04
N GLN A 689 17.71 -30.59 20.00
CA GLN A 689 18.34 -31.45 18.98
C GLN A 689 18.88 -30.65 17.79
N LEU A 690 18.23 -29.53 17.46
CA LEU A 690 18.67 -28.59 16.44
C LEU A 690 19.29 -27.34 17.11
N PRO A 691 20.27 -26.69 16.45
CA PRO A 691 20.96 -25.54 17.02
C PRO A 691 20.03 -24.31 17.05
N SER A 692 19.63 -23.90 18.26
CA SER A 692 18.89 -22.65 18.46
C SER A 692 19.76 -21.45 18.10
N TYR A 693 19.14 -20.36 17.61
CA TYR A 693 19.85 -19.20 17.08
C TYR A 693 19.07 -17.90 17.29
N LEU A 694 19.71 -16.91 17.91
CA LEU A 694 19.19 -15.54 18.01
C LEU A 694 19.79 -14.70 16.88
N TYR A 695 18.94 -14.06 16.09
CA TYR A 695 19.38 -13.11 15.08
C TYR A 695 19.69 -11.75 15.71
N PRO A 696 20.45 -10.88 15.02
CA PRO A 696 20.58 -9.48 15.41
C PRO A 696 19.20 -8.85 15.65
N ALA A 697 19.07 -8.09 16.72
CA ALA A 697 17.83 -7.42 17.05
C ALA A 697 17.42 -6.44 15.94
N LEU A 698 16.12 -6.39 15.65
CA LEU A 698 15.54 -5.42 14.73
C LEU A 698 15.14 -4.18 15.54
N HIS A 699 15.39 -2.99 15.02
CA HIS A 699 15.03 -1.74 15.71
C HIS A 699 14.02 -0.97 14.87
N GLY A 700 12.82 -0.76 15.40
CA GLY A 700 11.71 -0.08 14.74
C GLY A 700 11.30 1.22 15.44
N ALA A 701 10.92 2.23 14.65
CA ALA A 701 10.54 3.55 15.18
C ALA A 701 9.16 3.57 15.87
N TYR A 702 8.25 2.69 15.46
CA TYR A 702 6.87 2.62 15.92
C TYR A 702 6.41 1.17 15.99
N GLY A 703 5.98 0.73 17.18
CA GLY A 703 5.45 -0.61 17.41
C GLY A 703 4.70 -0.72 18.74
N PHE A 704 4.26 -1.95 19.03
CA PHE A 704 3.47 -2.31 20.21
C PHE A 704 4.25 -3.30 21.07
N ALA A 705 4.34 -3.03 22.37
CA ALA A 705 5.04 -3.90 23.31
C ALA A 705 4.06 -4.43 24.37
N TYR A 706 4.35 -5.64 24.85
CA TYR A 706 3.51 -6.39 25.79
C TYR A 706 4.27 -6.62 27.10
N GLY A 707 3.53 -6.87 28.19
CA GLY A 707 4.13 -7.24 29.47
C GLY A 707 4.85 -8.60 29.40
N ASP A 708 5.73 -8.86 30.35
CA ASP A 708 6.37 -10.16 30.51
C ASP A 708 5.35 -11.23 30.97
N ASP A 709 5.69 -12.50 30.77
CA ASP A 709 4.88 -13.66 31.12
C ASP A 709 5.41 -14.39 32.38
N GLY A 710 6.25 -13.73 33.19
CA GLY A 710 6.99 -14.32 34.31
C GLY A 710 6.12 -15.03 35.34
N GLU A 711 4.97 -14.45 35.70
CA GLU A 711 4.02 -15.04 36.64
C GLU A 711 3.34 -16.33 36.11
N ARG A 712 3.42 -16.57 34.80
CA ARG A 712 2.76 -17.69 34.10
C ARG A 712 3.74 -18.80 33.68
N LEU A 713 5.03 -18.64 33.98
CA LEU A 713 6.07 -19.58 33.61
C LEU A 713 6.21 -20.70 34.65
N GLY A 714 6.16 -21.94 34.19
CA GLY A 714 6.60 -23.10 34.95
C GLY A 714 8.12 -23.28 34.90
N ASN A 715 8.69 -24.01 35.87
CA ASN A 715 10.14 -24.23 35.98
C ASN A 715 10.77 -24.95 34.78
N SER A 716 9.99 -25.62 33.93
CA SER A 716 10.49 -26.35 32.76
C SER A 716 10.14 -25.68 31.44
N ASP A 717 9.44 -24.54 31.47
CA ASP A 717 8.94 -23.89 30.26
C ASP A 717 10.10 -23.33 29.41
N CYS A 718 9.92 -23.40 28.10
CA CYS A 718 10.72 -22.64 27.15
C CYS A 718 10.40 -21.15 27.31
N GLN A 719 11.44 -20.32 27.34
CA GLN A 719 11.32 -18.88 27.54
C GLN A 719 12.44 -18.12 26.83
N LEU A 720 12.11 -16.92 26.36
CA LEU A 720 13.09 -15.90 26.00
C LEU A 720 13.27 -14.98 27.20
N GLN A 721 14.50 -14.89 27.70
CA GLN A 721 14.89 -13.95 28.74
C GLN A 721 15.61 -12.77 28.11
N VAL A 722 15.28 -11.56 28.54
CA VAL A 722 15.88 -10.32 28.03
C VAL A 722 16.33 -9.46 29.19
N GLU A 723 17.63 -9.22 29.28
CA GLU A 723 18.17 -8.29 30.25
C GLU A 723 18.04 -6.86 29.72
N THR A 724 17.41 -6.01 30.52
CA THR A 724 17.22 -4.59 30.22
C THR A 724 17.85 -3.75 31.32
N ARG A 725 17.95 -2.42 31.13
CA ARG A 725 18.33 -1.51 32.22
C ARG A 725 17.37 -1.63 33.42
N ASP A 726 16.09 -1.89 33.15
CA ASP A 726 15.03 -1.86 34.15
C ASP A 726 14.79 -3.23 34.83
N GLY A 727 15.50 -4.27 34.39
CA GLY A 727 15.43 -5.62 34.94
C GLY A 727 15.32 -6.73 33.89
N LEU A 728 15.09 -7.95 34.37
CA LEU A 728 14.96 -9.14 33.54
C LEU A 728 13.50 -9.36 33.11
N LEU A 729 13.25 -9.31 31.80
CA LEU A 729 11.96 -9.68 31.21
C LEU A 729 11.97 -11.14 30.79
N ARG A 730 10.82 -11.82 30.92
CA ARG A 730 10.67 -13.25 30.56
C ARG A 730 9.44 -13.45 29.70
N PHE A 731 9.62 -14.05 28.53
CA PHE A 731 8.55 -14.27 27.56
C PHE A 731 8.37 -15.77 27.33
N LYS A 732 7.14 -16.27 27.52
CA LYS A 732 6.87 -17.70 27.33
C LYS A 732 6.96 -18.07 25.86
N LEU A 733 7.62 -19.20 25.57
CA LEU A 733 7.72 -19.81 24.26
C LEU A 733 7.07 -21.20 24.29
N ALA A 734 6.76 -21.76 23.13
CA ALA A 734 6.21 -23.10 23.04
C ALA A 734 7.20 -24.18 23.52
N ASN A 735 6.71 -25.11 24.33
CA ASN A 735 7.49 -26.20 24.95
C ASN A 735 7.78 -27.36 23.99
N HIS A 736 7.12 -27.37 22.83
CA HIS A 736 7.24 -28.41 21.83
C HIS A 736 7.35 -27.81 20.44
N ARG A 737 7.99 -28.55 19.53
CA ARG A 737 8.02 -28.16 18.12
C ARG A 737 6.59 -28.13 17.59
N LEU A 738 6.21 -26.99 17.02
CA LEU A 738 4.91 -26.78 16.38
C LEU A 738 4.86 -27.43 14.99
N SER A 739 6.03 -27.72 14.41
CA SER A 739 6.21 -28.57 13.23
C SER A 739 7.32 -29.58 13.51
N ALA A 740 7.06 -30.86 13.29
CA ALA A 740 7.93 -31.94 13.78
C ALA A 740 9.38 -31.88 13.24
N SER A 741 9.57 -31.40 12.01
CA SER A 741 10.85 -31.44 11.28
C SER A 741 11.72 -30.19 11.47
N VAL A 742 11.22 -29.13 12.09
CA VAL A 742 11.90 -27.83 12.13
C VAL A 742 11.79 -27.17 13.49
N MET A 743 12.71 -26.25 13.77
CA MET A 743 12.67 -25.37 14.92
C MET A 743 11.41 -24.50 14.94
N ASN A 744 11.03 -24.06 16.13
CA ASN A 744 10.07 -22.98 16.28
C ASN A 744 10.76 -21.64 16.01
N LYS A 745 9.97 -20.63 15.68
CA LYS A 745 10.39 -19.25 15.55
C LYS A 745 9.88 -18.45 16.74
N PHE A 746 10.67 -17.53 17.27
CA PHE A 746 10.23 -16.54 18.26
C PHE A 746 10.29 -15.12 17.69
N HIS A 747 9.43 -14.25 18.21
CA HIS A 747 9.31 -12.85 17.82
C HIS A 747 8.72 -12.03 18.96
N VAL A 748 9.49 -11.11 19.53
CA VAL A 748 9.10 -10.36 20.74
C VAL A 748 9.50 -8.90 20.62
N ASN A 749 8.57 -7.98 20.87
CA ASN A 749 8.86 -6.55 20.99
C ASN A 749 9.17 -6.17 22.44
N VAL A 750 10.35 -5.57 22.65
CA VAL A 750 10.72 -4.91 23.89
C VAL A 750 10.80 -3.40 23.64
N PRO A 751 10.29 -2.53 24.53
CA PRO A 751 10.45 -1.08 24.37
C PRO A 751 11.92 -0.69 24.30
N THR A 752 12.34 0.02 23.26
CA THR A 752 13.75 0.43 23.08
C THR A 752 14.23 1.31 24.25
N ALA A 753 13.32 2.08 24.87
CA ALA A 753 13.59 2.92 26.04
C ALA A 753 14.01 2.15 27.30
N SER A 754 13.77 0.82 27.35
CA SER A 754 14.26 -0.05 28.43
C SER A 754 15.73 -0.46 28.28
N GLU A 755 16.35 -0.12 27.14
CA GLU A 755 17.75 -0.47 26.81
C GLU A 755 18.04 -1.98 26.96
N PRO A 756 17.44 -2.84 26.11
CA PRO A 756 17.76 -4.27 26.12
C PRO A 756 19.24 -4.49 25.76
N ARG A 757 19.93 -5.33 26.54
CA ARG A 757 21.40 -5.52 26.48
C ARG A 757 21.79 -6.93 26.04
N SER A 758 21.05 -7.94 26.48
CA SER A 758 21.30 -9.34 26.13
C SER A 758 19.97 -10.09 26.07
N ALA A 759 19.95 -11.19 25.32
CA ALA A 759 18.84 -12.12 25.33
C ALA A 759 19.33 -13.57 25.30
N SER A 760 18.59 -14.45 25.97
CA SER A 760 18.88 -15.88 26.01
C SER A 760 17.61 -16.70 25.89
N VAL A 761 17.65 -17.77 25.09
CA VAL A 761 16.59 -18.77 25.01
C VAL A 761 16.90 -19.90 25.97
N LEU A 762 16.00 -20.16 26.91
CA LEU A 762 16.10 -21.27 27.85
C LEU A 762 14.94 -22.23 27.63
N CYS A 763 15.23 -23.53 27.62
CA CYS A 763 14.22 -24.59 27.63
C CYS A 763 14.61 -25.62 28.68
N ARG A 764 13.67 -26.03 29.55
CA ARG A 764 13.94 -26.97 30.65
C ARG A 764 15.12 -26.53 31.53
N ASN A 765 15.23 -25.23 31.80
CA ASN A 765 16.34 -24.58 32.51
C ASN A 765 17.73 -24.76 31.88
N GLN A 766 17.80 -25.16 30.61
CA GLN A 766 19.04 -25.22 29.86
C GLN A 766 19.08 -24.08 28.85
N SER A 767 20.14 -23.28 28.89
CA SER A 767 20.40 -22.25 27.88
C SER A 767 20.66 -22.93 26.53
N GLN A 768 19.87 -22.58 25.53
CA GLN A 768 19.95 -23.11 24.18
C GLN A 768 20.72 -22.17 23.26
N ALA A 769 20.60 -20.85 23.47
CA ALA A 769 21.31 -19.83 22.74
C ALA A 769 21.29 -18.50 23.51
N GLU A 770 22.31 -17.67 23.32
CA GLU A 770 22.45 -16.36 23.96
C GLU A 770 23.10 -15.37 22.98
N ALA A 771 22.67 -14.12 23.01
CA ALA A 771 23.24 -13.05 22.18
C ALA A 771 23.24 -11.71 22.92
N GLN A 772 24.26 -10.89 22.63
CA GLN A 772 24.26 -9.48 23.00
C GLN A 772 23.40 -8.68 22.03
N ILE A 773 22.70 -7.68 22.55
CA ILE A 773 21.80 -6.81 21.78
C ILE A 773 22.53 -5.49 21.55
N ALA A 774 22.74 -5.15 20.28
CA ALA A 774 23.28 -3.85 19.91
C ALA A 774 22.28 -2.74 20.27
N SER A 775 22.79 -1.58 20.63
CA SER A 775 21.94 -0.39 20.84
C SER A 775 21.26 0.02 19.53
N ALA A 776 20.02 0.49 19.63
CA ALA A 776 19.28 0.97 18.48
C ALA A 776 20.02 2.14 17.79
N PRO A 777 20.10 2.15 16.45
CA PRO A 777 20.68 3.27 15.73
C PRO A 777 19.82 4.52 15.90
N ALA A 778 20.48 5.68 15.90
CA ALA A 778 19.80 6.97 15.93
C ALA A 778 19.09 7.27 14.60
N GLY A 779 18.08 8.14 14.63
CA GLY A 779 17.45 8.69 13.43
C GLY A 779 16.33 7.84 12.81
N LEU A 780 15.94 6.72 13.42
CA LEU A 780 14.75 5.99 13.04
C LEU A 780 13.50 6.85 13.27
N GLY A 781 12.64 6.94 12.26
CA GLY A 781 11.41 7.73 12.32
C GLY A 781 10.20 6.98 11.79
N TYR A 782 9.03 7.56 12.03
CA TYR A 782 7.78 7.15 11.40
C TYR A 782 7.05 8.39 10.88
N THR A 783 6.11 8.18 9.98
CA THR A 783 5.17 9.22 9.52
C THR A 783 3.74 8.82 9.81
N VAL A 784 2.88 9.82 9.96
CA VAL A 784 1.43 9.67 10.08
C VAL A 784 0.82 10.57 9.02
N ASN A 785 0.10 9.98 8.06
CA ASN A 785 -0.65 10.68 7.02
C ASN A 785 -2.15 10.54 7.28
N GLY A 786 -2.91 11.61 7.07
CA GLY A 786 -4.34 11.65 7.38
C GLY A 786 -4.62 12.01 8.84
N MET A 787 -5.46 11.22 9.50
CA MET A 787 -5.87 11.41 10.89
C MET A 787 -4.66 11.34 11.85
N PRO A 788 -4.47 12.29 12.78
CA PRO A 788 -3.42 12.24 13.80
C PRO A 788 -3.52 11.04 14.76
N LEU A 789 -2.45 10.74 15.51
CA LEU A 789 -2.45 9.63 16.49
C LEU A 789 -3.33 9.90 17.72
N ALA A 790 -3.44 11.15 18.16
CA ALA A 790 -4.09 11.54 19.42
C ALA A 790 -5.63 11.66 19.35
N THR A 791 -6.22 11.56 18.16
CA THR A 791 -7.66 11.74 17.94
C THR A 791 -8.37 10.39 17.93
N ARG A 792 -9.10 10.08 19.02
CA ARG A 792 -10.34 9.27 19.02
C ARG A 792 -11.27 9.73 20.12
#